data_AF-A0A1N6KUM7-F1
#
_entry.id   AF-A0A1N6KUM7-F1
#
_cell.length_a   1.000
_cell.length_b   1.000
_cell.length_c   1.000
_cell.angle_alpha   90.00
_cell.angle_beta   90.00
_cell.angle_gamma   90.00
#
_symmetry.space_group_name_H-M   'P 1'
#
loop_
_entity.id
_entity.type
_entity.pdbx_description
1 polymer ?
#
loop_
_entity_poly.entity_id
_entity_poly.type
_entity_poly.pdbx_seq_one_letter_code
_entity_poly.pdbx_strand_id
1 'polypeptide(L)'
;MTIPIRDNLESSNPSTDEVERHLEIWTNTSIPFSRRILSYHWLEKIGISAPLPEGWSDEELPEKTPTGPTYSQGNPREKFNVYRAKTGHPDGVLQSREAERDLLAILARDASHVGVVREILVVEDMELAAHRVLFHSITDLNAAGTQPDRPHLTEALVQAGVPELIREQVLDAVLAAEPNPENLQSLAGIIRDKAFSRRTREALVDVLDEAASGRHTAAELASRVEATILSLVRIESLSEWEEPNLDKPTPPIAFPLEVFPKRLVELILPASETLSCSPDFLAVPCLTAAGAAIGATVALEIKKSWSERANLFTAIVGRPGAAKSPALAVATAPIVELQWELAFDFLLESDAKSNKRKKAMKLAKSKEERDAAQRKLKLEEDEENSRMTEINVSDTTCEAVSDLLANNPRGIIMVRDELAGWLNSLNQYKNGSGDDRDFYLSLWNGAPQKKNRVSQGPMPVHARRPFFAATGAITPSKLDRFTEDKNGRYVDDGFLDRMLLSYPSEVRFKWSWDDVTGDAVSDWSKAFRRLWNREMVVDDVMGGKAVHLPFDDAAKKAWESWITAHMNETYESDFPDHLVGPWSKFRTQCARLILILDQLRWAYDAKRGAKAGAVGVKSVESAIQLVDYFKAHFRRVVQIQAGNQDNPDARDVLDWAINRGSSRFSEREAKGNFRARIKESKSFLTHAVAWLIERHCIRPLPAPVKAVGRTAKAAYEINPHLLNSPSSNTQNTRNSQRGAG
;
A
#
# COMPACT_ATOMS: atom_id res chain seq x y z
N MET A 1 7.56 -5.47 3.66
CA MET A 1 7.39 -6.91 3.36
C MET A 1 7.78 -7.68 4.61
N THR A 2 6.82 -8.33 5.26
CA THR A 2 7.03 -9.29 6.35
C THR A 2 6.12 -10.47 6.03
N ILE A 3 6.70 -11.61 5.66
CA ILE A 3 5.96 -12.83 5.33
C ILE A 3 6.01 -13.76 6.55
N PRO A 4 4.89 -14.34 7.02
CA PRO A 4 4.86 -15.22 8.17
C PRO A 4 5.41 -16.61 7.82
N ILE A 5 6.57 -16.97 8.40
CA ILE A 5 7.11 -18.33 8.43
C ILE A 5 6.44 -19.05 9.60
N ARG A 6 5.38 -19.83 9.37
CA ARG A 6 4.84 -20.66 10.47
C ARG A 6 4.45 -22.10 10.18
N ASP A 7 4.40 -22.58 8.94
CA ASP A 7 3.69 -23.84 8.69
C ASP A 7 4.50 -25.02 8.11
N ASN A 8 5.84 -25.07 8.20
CA ASN A 8 6.58 -26.30 7.81
C ASN A 8 7.96 -26.46 8.47
N LEU A 9 8.01 -26.62 9.80
CA LEU A 9 9.24 -27.02 10.51
C LEU A 9 8.94 -28.11 11.54
N GLU A 10 8.63 -29.31 11.05
CA GLU A 10 8.89 -30.53 11.80
C GLU A 10 10.03 -31.30 11.11
N SER A 11 11.08 -31.61 11.89
CA SER A 11 12.22 -32.50 11.56
C SER A 11 13.46 -31.94 10.84
N SER A 12 14.24 -31.10 11.51
CA SER A 12 15.68 -31.32 11.80
C SER A 12 16.34 -29.99 12.22
N ASN A 13 17.10 -29.98 13.30
CA ASN A 13 17.95 -28.83 13.65
C ASN A 13 19.14 -28.81 12.68
N PRO A 14 19.39 -27.73 11.93
CA PRO A 14 20.61 -27.63 11.14
C PRO A 14 21.81 -27.64 12.10
N SER A 15 22.83 -28.43 11.77
CA SER A 15 24.05 -28.46 12.58
C SER A 15 24.81 -27.15 12.43
N THR A 16 25.62 -26.78 13.42
CA THR A 16 26.51 -25.60 13.35
C THR A 16 27.37 -25.61 12.08
N ASP A 17 27.78 -26.80 11.62
CA ASP A 17 28.54 -27.01 10.38
C ASP A 17 27.74 -26.66 9.12
N GLU A 18 26.40 -26.79 9.14
CA GLU A 18 25.51 -26.51 8.02
C GLU A 18 25.23 -25.00 7.88
N VAL A 19 25.19 -24.28 9.01
CA VAL A 19 25.09 -22.81 9.04
C VAL A 19 26.41 -22.16 8.60
N GLU A 20 27.56 -22.69 9.03
CA GLU A 20 28.89 -22.19 8.61
C GLU A 20 29.13 -22.37 7.11
N ARG A 21 28.74 -23.51 6.52
CA ARG A 21 28.87 -23.79 5.07
C ARG A 21 28.04 -22.85 4.19
N HIS A 22 26.89 -22.38 4.69
CA HIS A 22 26.01 -21.47 3.95
C HIS A 22 26.45 -20.00 4.06
N LEU A 23 27.07 -19.60 5.16
CA LEU A 23 27.73 -18.30 5.32
C LEU A 23 28.93 -18.14 4.36
N GLU A 24 29.67 -19.23 4.09
CA GLU A 24 30.73 -19.25 3.07
C GLU A 24 30.20 -18.95 1.66
N ILE A 25 29.04 -19.50 1.27
CA ILE A 25 28.47 -19.28 -0.08
C ILE A 25 27.94 -17.83 -0.23
N TRP A 26 27.40 -17.25 0.84
CA TRP A 26 26.79 -15.92 0.83
C TRP A 26 27.84 -14.78 0.79
N THR A 27 29.00 -15.01 1.43
CA THR A 27 30.10 -14.04 1.49
C THR A 27 31.00 -14.05 0.25
N ASN A 28 30.98 -15.12 -0.56
CA ASN A 28 31.98 -15.38 -1.60
C ASN A 28 31.49 -15.16 -3.06
N THR A 29 30.36 -14.46 -3.28
CA THR A 29 29.84 -14.14 -4.63
C THR A 29 30.20 -12.71 -5.08
N SER A 30 30.40 -12.51 -6.39
CA SER A 30 30.86 -11.25 -7.02
C SER A 30 29.72 -10.28 -7.43
N ILE A 31 28.48 -10.49 -6.96
CA ILE A 31 27.27 -9.82 -7.46
C ILE A 31 26.90 -8.59 -6.60
N PRO A 32 26.49 -7.43 -7.14
CA PRO A 32 26.02 -6.29 -6.34
C PRO A 32 24.80 -6.63 -5.45
N PHE A 33 24.77 -6.15 -4.19
CA PHE A 33 23.78 -6.56 -3.17
C PHE A 33 22.33 -6.22 -3.54
N SER A 34 22.09 -5.13 -4.28
CA SER A 34 20.77 -4.75 -4.81
C SER A 34 20.12 -5.81 -5.70
N ARG A 35 20.92 -6.70 -6.31
CA ARG A 35 20.42 -7.86 -7.07
C ARG A 35 20.34 -9.15 -6.26
N ARG A 36 20.95 -9.23 -5.06
CA ARG A 36 20.92 -10.41 -4.17
C ARG A 36 19.65 -10.51 -3.32
N ILE A 37 18.99 -9.38 -3.04
CA ILE A 37 17.72 -9.35 -2.28
C ILE A 37 16.57 -10.00 -3.08
N LEU A 38 16.69 -10.09 -4.41
CA LEU A 38 15.64 -10.60 -5.28
C LEU A 38 15.72 -12.12 -5.58
N SER A 39 16.81 -12.80 -5.25
CA SER A 39 16.93 -14.25 -5.45
C SER A 39 16.64 -15.00 -4.16
N TYR A 40 15.40 -15.52 -4.05
CA TYR A 40 14.87 -16.40 -2.99
C TYR A 40 15.60 -17.75 -2.81
N HIS A 41 16.83 -17.88 -3.30
CA HIS A 41 17.59 -19.14 -3.35
C HIS A 41 18.26 -19.56 -2.01
N TRP A 42 18.21 -18.69 -0.98
CA TRP A 42 18.82 -18.95 0.32
C TRP A 42 17.89 -19.70 1.30
N LEU A 43 16.57 -19.55 1.17
CA LEU A 43 15.59 -20.21 2.04
C LEU A 43 15.36 -21.69 1.65
N GLU A 44 15.50 -22.03 0.36
CA GLU A 44 15.36 -23.41 -0.13
C GLU A 44 16.46 -24.36 0.36
N LYS A 45 17.70 -23.87 0.56
CA LYS A 45 18.86 -24.71 0.88
C LYS A 45 19.08 -24.98 2.38
N ILE A 46 18.24 -24.39 3.24
CA ILE A 46 18.15 -24.69 4.68
C ILE A 46 16.89 -25.52 5.04
N GLY A 47 16.25 -26.14 4.05
CA GLY A 47 15.17 -27.13 4.27
C GLY A 47 13.73 -26.59 4.20
N ILE A 48 13.51 -25.37 3.70
CA ILE A 48 12.16 -24.80 3.54
C ILE A 48 11.76 -24.87 2.05
N SER A 49 10.88 -25.81 1.69
CA SER A 49 10.47 -26.05 0.29
C SER A 49 9.43 -25.04 -0.21
N ALA A 50 9.71 -24.44 -1.38
CA ALA A 50 8.74 -23.86 -2.31
C ALA A 50 9.01 -24.45 -3.72
N PRO A 51 8.03 -24.49 -4.64
CA PRO A 51 8.25 -25.05 -5.97
C PRO A 51 8.98 -24.05 -6.91
N LEU A 52 9.88 -24.58 -7.75
CA LEU A 52 10.60 -23.84 -8.78
C LEU A 52 9.65 -23.18 -9.81
N PRO A 53 9.99 -22.00 -10.36
CA PRO A 53 9.31 -21.45 -11.54
C PRO A 53 9.48 -22.37 -12.76
N GLU A 54 8.46 -22.46 -13.62
CA GLU A 54 8.51 -23.24 -14.86
C GLU A 54 9.69 -22.81 -15.76
N GLY A 55 10.57 -23.76 -16.10
CA GLY A 55 11.63 -23.59 -17.10
C GLY A 55 13.07 -23.95 -16.67
N TRP A 56 13.30 -24.37 -15.43
CA TRP A 56 14.63 -24.76 -14.93
C TRP A 56 14.73 -26.28 -14.75
N SER A 57 15.72 -26.93 -15.36
CA SER A 57 16.03 -28.36 -15.15
C SER A 57 17.30 -28.54 -14.33
N ASP A 58 17.34 -29.61 -13.51
CA ASP A 58 18.37 -29.91 -12.50
C ASP A 58 19.82 -30.09 -13.02
N GLU A 59 20.08 -29.94 -14.32
CA GLU A 59 21.36 -30.29 -14.96
C GLU A 59 22.43 -29.18 -14.94
N GLU A 60 22.17 -27.98 -14.41
CA GLU A 60 23.10 -26.83 -14.46
C GLU A 60 23.85 -26.51 -13.14
N LEU A 61 23.98 -27.45 -12.20
CA LEU A 61 24.76 -27.24 -10.97
C LEU A 61 26.14 -27.94 -11.01
N PRO A 62 27.24 -27.26 -10.63
CA PRO A 62 28.60 -27.80 -10.73
C PRO A 62 28.84 -28.98 -9.77
N GLU A 63 29.63 -29.95 -10.23
CA GLU A 63 29.89 -31.25 -9.61
C GLU A 63 30.38 -31.20 -8.15
N LYS A 64 29.83 -32.12 -7.34
CA LYS A 64 30.26 -32.42 -5.97
C LYS A 64 31.71 -32.93 -5.93
N THR A 65 32.53 -32.34 -5.05
CA THR A 65 33.82 -32.90 -4.59
C THR A 65 33.85 -33.03 -3.05
N PRO A 66 34.73 -33.89 -2.49
CA PRO A 66 34.26 -35.04 -1.70
C PRO A 66 34.40 -34.90 -0.17
N THR A 67 33.69 -35.82 0.48
CA THR A 67 33.60 -36.11 1.93
C THR A 67 34.93 -36.08 2.70
N GLY A 68 34.94 -35.39 3.85
CA GLY A 68 35.99 -35.36 4.88
C GLY A 68 35.42 -35.09 6.29
N PRO A 69 36.17 -35.37 7.39
CA PRO A 69 35.75 -36.32 8.43
C PRO A 69 35.05 -35.72 9.66
N THR A 70 34.42 -36.62 10.43
CA THR A 70 33.76 -36.42 11.74
C THR A 70 34.68 -35.81 12.80
N TYR A 71 34.24 -34.75 13.49
CA TYR A 71 34.96 -34.12 14.61
C TYR A 71 34.11 -33.99 15.88
N SER A 72 34.74 -34.28 17.03
CA SER A 72 34.18 -34.37 18.38
C SER A 72 33.72 -33.02 18.99
N GLN A 73 32.96 -33.12 20.08
CA GLN A 73 32.44 -32.02 20.91
C GLN A 73 33.57 -31.09 21.40
N GLY A 74 33.50 -29.82 21.05
CA GLY A 74 34.44 -28.76 21.46
C GLY A 74 33.82 -27.38 21.24
N ASN A 75 34.29 -26.39 22.00
CA ASN A 75 33.74 -25.02 22.04
C ASN A 75 33.62 -24.40 20.63
N PRO A 76 32.43 -23.91 20.21
CA PRO A 76 32.20 -23.31 18.88
C PRO A 76 33.19 -22.19 18.53
N ARG A 77 33.61 -21.39 19.52
CA ARG A 77 34.56 -20.28 19.34
C ARG A 77 35.97 -20.75 18.96
N GLU A 78 36.39 -21.90 19.49
CA GLU A 78 37.68 -22.50 19.12
C GLU A 78 37.60 -23.18 17.76
N LYS A 79 36.47 -23.82 17.42
CA LYS A 79 36.24 -24.40 16.09
C LYS A 79 36.24 -23.33 15.00
N PHE A 80 35.58 -22.20 15.22
CA PHE A 80 35.57 -21.07 14.28
C PHE A 80 36.96 -20.44 14.11
N ASN A 81 37.75 -20.32 15.18
CA ASN A 81 39.13 -19.80 15.11
C ASN A 81 40.11 -20.79 14.47
N VAL A 82 39.92 -22.10 14.66
CA VAL A 82 40.70 -23.15 13.98
C VAL A 82 40.30 -23.25 12.50
N TYR A 83 39.03 -23.03 12.16
CA TYR A 83 38.55 -22.91 10.78
C TYR A 83 39.18 -21.70 10.08
N ARG A 84 39.15 -20.52 10.74
CA ARG A 84 39.82 -19.28 10.30
C ARG A 84 41.31 -19.47 10.01
N ALA A 85 42.00 -20.32 10.79
CA ALA A 85 43.42 -20.64 10.58
C ALA A 85 43.67 -21.68 9.47
N LYS A 86 42.68 -22.55 9.17
CA LYS A 86 42.82 -23.67 8.21
C LYS A 86 42.30 -23.36 6.80
N THR A 87 41.28 -22.51 6.64
CA THR A 87 40.67 -22.26 5.33
C THR A 87 41.30 -21.10 4.56
N GLY A 88 42.32 -20.44 5.12
CA GLY A 88 43.11 -19.42 4.41
C GLY A 88 42.26 -18.33 3.75
N HIS A 89 41.09 -17.99 4.32
CA HIS A 89 40.20 -16.98 3.74
C HIS A 89 40.92 -15.62 3.76
N PRO A 90 41.23 -15.03 2.60
CA PRO A 90 41.94 -13.77 2.57
C PRO A 90 41.00 -12.65 3.02
N ASP A 91 41.48 -11.76 3.89
CA ASP A 91 40.81 -10.51 4.26
C ASP A 91 40.39 -9.64 3.04
N GLY A 92 40.83 -9.98 1.83
CA GLY A 92 40.51 -9.32 0.56
C GLY A 92 39.08 -9.45 0.05
N VAL A 93 38.20 -10.29 0.64
CA VAL A 93 36.79 -10.39 0.19
C VAL A 93 35.90 -9.30 0.79
N LEU A 94 36.25 -8.76 1.97
CA LEU A 94 35.49 -7.73 2.70
C LEU A 94 36.15 -6.34 2.68
N GLN A 95 37.23 -6.22 1.92
CA GLN A 95 38.03 -5.01 1.75
C GLN A 95 38.35 -4.83 0.27
N SER A 96 38.40 -3.58 -0.20
CA SER A 96 38.98 -3.25 -1.51
C SER A 96 40.12 -2.26 -1.32
N ARG A 97 41.34 -2.77 -1.19
CA ARG A 97 42.54 -1.94 -0.99
C ARG A 97 42.79 -1.00 -2.17
N GLU A 98 42.50 -1.49 -3.38
CA GLU A 98 42.58 -0.70 -4.61
C GLU A 98 41.56 0.43 -4.62
N ALA A 99 40.31 0.16 -4.23
CA ALA A 99 39.29 1.21 -4.19
C ALA A 99 39.59 2.29 -3.15
N GLU A 100 40.04 1.91 -1.95
CA GLU A 100 40.45 2.89 -0.93
C GLU A 100 41.66 3.71 -1.37
N ARG A 101 42.69 3.07 -1.95
CA ARG A 101 43.87 3.75 -2.48
C ARG A 101 43.50 4.73 -3.60
N ASP A 102 42.71 4.29 -4.57
CA ASP A 102 42.36 5.08 -5.74
C ASP A 102 41.44 6.25 -5.37
N LEU A 103 40.49 6.04 -4.44
CA LEU A 103 39.68 7.13 -3.90
C LEU A 103 40.56 8.17 -3.19
N LEU A 104 41.48 7.73 -2.33
CA LEU A 104 42.43 8.64 -1.65
C LEU A 104 43.33 9.38 -2.63
N ALA A 105 43.73 8.74 -3.74
CA ALA A 105 44.55 9.36 -4.77
C ALA A 105 43.81 10.50 -5.49
N ILE A 106 42.51 10.32 -5.78
CA ILE A 106 41.66 11.39 -6.35
C ILE A 106 41.57 12.55 -5.36
N LEU A 107 41.24 12.26 -4.10
CA LEU A 107 41.03 13.30 -3.08
C LEU A 107 42.32 14.03 -2.69
N ALA A 108 43.47 13.37 -2.73
CA ALA A 108 44.77 14.00 -2.47
C ALA A 108 45.20 14.95 -3.60
N ARG A 109 44.70 14.76 -4.82
CA ARG A 109 44.98 15.63 -5.98
C ARG A 109 44.01 16.79 -6.10
N ASP A 110 42.75 16.55 -5.77
CA ASP A 110 41.71 17.56 -5.77
C ASP A 110 40.75 17.35 -4.60
N ALA A 111 40.98 18.11 -3.53
CA ALA A 111 40.16 18.07 -2.34
C ALA A 111 38.74 18.64 -2.53
N SER A 112 38.42 19.30 -3.65
CA SER A 112 37.05 19.78 -3.92
C SER A 112 36.04 18.64 -4.00
N HIS A 113 36.50 17.44 -4.33
CA HIS A 113 35.73 16.21 -4.38
C HIS A 113 35.37 15.62 -3.00
N VAL A 114 35.96 16.12 -1.91
CA VAL A 114 35.68 15.63 -0.55
C VAL A 114 34.19 15.76 -0.19
N GLY A 115 33.52 16.83 -0.65
CA GLY A 115 32.08 17.03 -0.42
C GLY A 115 31.24 15.88 -0.96
N VAL A 116 31.48 15.50 -2.23
CA VAL A 116 30.78 14.40 -2.91
C VAL A 116 31.05 13.05 -2.24
N VAL A 117 32.28 12.80 -1.80
CA VAL A 117 32.62 11.53 -1.12
C VAL A 117 32.01 11.46 0.28
N ARG A 118 31.97 12.59 1.00
CA ARG A 118 31.38 12.68 2.35
C ARG A 118 29.86 12.52 2.37
N GLU A 119 29.19 12.64 1.23
CA GLU A 119 27.79 12.26 1.05
C GLU A 119 27.60 10.73 1.01
N ILE A 120 28.65 9.98 0.65
CA ILE A 120 28.58 8.52 0.41
C ILE A 120 29.29 7.72 1.52
N LEU A 121 30.37 8.26 2.10
CA LEU A 121 31.26 7.58 3.04
C LEU A 121 31.51 8.38 4.32
N VAL A 122 31.60 7.66 5.44
CA VAL A 122 32.19 8.16 6.69
C VAL A 122 33.62 7.66 6.87
N VAL A 123 34.37 8.28 7.78
CA VAL A 123 35.78 7.91 8.03
C VAL A 123 35.88 6.46 8.50
N GLU A 124 34.88 6.00 9.24
CA GLU A 124 34.74 4.66 9.79
C GLU A 124 34.63 3.57 8.69
N ASP A 125 34.24 3.93 7.46
CA ASP A 125 34.06 2.98 6.36
C ASP A 125 35.38 2.49 5.75
N MET A 126 36.48 3.24 5.91
CA MET A 126 37.82 2.81 5.49
C MET A 126 38.24 1.60 6.33
N GLU A 127 38.77 0.54 5.74
CA GLU A 127 39.22 -0.61 6.53
C GLU A 127 40.68 -0.47 6.96
N LEU A 128 41.55 0.02 6.08
CA LEU A 128 42.96 0.19 6.44
C LEU A 128 43.12 1.39 7.38
N ALA A 129 43.71 1.15 8.56
CA ALA A 129 43.95 2.19 9.55
C ALA A 129 44.74 3.38 8.97
N ALA A 130 45.75 3.12 8.13
CA ALA A 130 46.50 4.17 7.46
C ALA A 130 45.63 4.98 6.46
N HIS A 131 44.76 4.32 5.70
CA HIS A 131 43.82 4.99 4.79
C HIS A 131 42.76 5.81 5.54
N ARG A 132 42.30 5.31 6.68
CA ARG A 132 41.40 6.03 7.58
C ARG A 132 42.02 7.35 8.04
N VAL A 133 43.28 7.32 8.47
CA VAL A 133 44.04 8.51 8.89
C VAL A 133 44.20 9.49 7.72
N LEU A 134 44.54 8.99 6.53
CA LEU A 134 44.67 9.82 5.33
C LEU A 134 43.33 10.46 4.93
N PHE A 135 42.23 9.69 4.91
CA PHE A 135 40.91 10.19 4.57
C PHE A 135 40.44 11.26 5.55
N HIS A 136 40.67 11.05 6.85
CA HIS A 136 40.39 12.03 7.89
C HIS A 136 41.21 13.32 7.69
N SER A 137 42.53 13.19 7.49
CA SER A 137 43.44 14.32 7.27
C SER A 137 43.08 15.12 6.02
N ILE A 138 42.77 14.46 4.90
CA ILE A 138 42.32 15.13 3.66
C ILE A 138 41.01 15.90 3.89
N THR A 139 40.08 15.31 4.65
CA THR A 139 38.82 15.96 4.98
C THR A 139 39.03 17.22 5.82
N ASP A 140 39.92 17.16 6.81
CA ASP A 140 40.24 18.28 7.70
C ASP A 140 40.98 19.41 6.96
N LEU A 141 41.94 19.06 6.10
CA LEU A 141 42.65 20.03 5.25
C LEU A 141 41.69 20.73 4.30
N ASN A 142 40.78 19.99 3.66
CA ASN A 142 39.75 20.59 2.80
C ASN A 142 38.82 21.54 3.59
N ALA A 143 38.40 21.15 4.80
CA ALA A 143 37.59 22.00 5.66
C ALA A 143 38.33 23.28 6.09
N ALA A 144 39.66 23.21 6.21
CA ALA A 144 40.52 24.37 6.42
C ALA A 144 40.87 25.14 5.13
N GLY A 145 40.30 24.77 3.98
CA GLY A 145 40.57 25.38 2.67
C GLY A 145 41.97 25.14 2.14
N THR A 146 42.65 24.11 2.62
CA THR A 146 44.04 23.76 2.28
C THR A 146 44.06 22.50 1.41
N GLN A 147 44.81 22.52 0.31
CA GLN A 147 44.98 21.33 -0.53
C GLN A 147 45.94 20.33 0.17
N PRO A 148 45.62 19.04 0.19
CA PRO A 148 46.50 18.02 0.72
C PRO A 148 47.83 17.98 -0.03
N ASP A 149 48.93 17.88 0.70
CA ASP A 149 50.25 17.65 0.15
C ASP A 149 50.98 16.54 0.93
N ARG A 150 52.10 16.07 0.38
CA ARG A 150 52.87 15.00 1.02
C ARG A 150 53.29 15.34 2.47
N PRO A 151 53.86 16.52 2.77
CA PRO A 151 54.18 16.92 4.14
C PRO A 151 53.02 16.78 5.15
N HIS A 152 51.84 17.33 4.82
CA HIS A 152 50.68 17.28 5.73
C HIS A 152 50.21 15.84 5.96
N LEU A 153 50.14 15.03 4.89
CA LEU A 153 49.72 13.63 4.99
C LEU A 153 50.74 12.77 5.75
N THR A 154 52.04 13.05 5.59
CA THR A 154 53.11 12.42 6.39
C THR A 154 52.96 12.75 7.87
N GLU A 155 52.73 14.02 8.21
CA GLU A 155 52.54 14.45 9.60
C GLU A 155 51.32 13.77 10.24
N ALA A 156 50.19 13.67 9.52
CA ALA A 156 49.01 12.99 10.02
C ALA A 156 49.28 11.51 10.37
N LEU A 157 50.02 10.80 9.52
CA LEU A 157 50.41 9.41 9.77
C LEU A 157 51.43 9.28 10.92
N VAL A 158 52.34 10.25 11.10
CA VAL A 158 53.27 10.31 12.24
C VAL A 158 52.49 10.49 13.55
N GLN A 159 51.56 11.45 13.59
CA GLN A 159 50.73 11.73 14.76
C GLN A 159 49.85 10.54 15.14
N ALA A 160 49.36 9.78 14.15
CA ALA A 160 48.61 8.55 14.37
C ALA A 160 49.47 7.34 14.79
N GLY A 161 50.79 7.51 14.92
CA GLY A 161 51.70 6.44 15.35
C GLY A 161 51.97 5.35 14.31
N VAL A 162 51.73 5.63 13.01
CA VAL A 162 51.97 4.66 11.94
C VAL A 162 53.48 4.44 11.74
N PRO A 163 54.00 3.19 11.74
CA PRO A 163 55.43 2.90 11.55
C PRO A 163 56.00 3.48 10.26
N GLU A 164 57.23 3.99 10.29
CA GLU A 164 57.88 4.71 9.18
C GLU A 164 57.85 3.95 7.84
N LEU A 165 58.21 2.67 7.86
CA LEU A 165 58.17 1.80 6.66
C LEU A 165 56.76 1.71 6.04
N ILE A 166 55.71 1.70 6.87
CA ILE A 166 54.31 1.61 6.41
C ILE A 166 53.85 2.97 5.88
N ARG A 167 54.27 4.08 6.49
CA ARG A 167 53.93 5.44 6.04
C ARG A 167 54.40 5.68 4.61
N GLU A 168 55.68 5.41 4.34
CA GLU A 168 56.26 5.62 3.01
C GLU A 168 55.57 4.75 1.95
N GLN A 169 55.33 3.47 2.26
CA GLN A 169 54.65 2.55 1.33
C GLN A 169 53.22 2.99 1.00
N VAL A 170 52.45 3.44 2.00
CA VAL A 170 51.05 3.87 1.80
C VAL A 170 51.00 5.20 1.03
N LEU A 171 51.84 6.17 1.40
CA LEU A 171 51.89 7.46 0.71
C LEU A 171 52.34 7.32 -0.74
N ASP A 172 53.36 6.51 -1.00
CA ASP A 172 53.83 6.26 -2.36
C ASP A 172 52.75 5.56 -3.18
N ALA A 173 52.05 4.58 -2.60
CA ALA A 173 50.97 3.88 -3.28
C ALA A 173 49.79 4.82 -3.61
N VAL A 174 49.38 5.70 -2.69
CA VAL A 174 48.28 6.64 -2.90
C VAL A 174 48.67 7.75 -3.89
N LEU A 175 49.85 8.35 -3.73
CA LEU A 175 50.26 9.50 -4.55
C LEU A 175 50.65 9.08 -5.98
N ALA A 176 51.18 7.87 -6.16
CA ALA A 176 51.52 7.34 -7.48
C ALA A 176 50.32 6.80 -8.27
N ALA A 177 49.18 6.52 -7.63
CA ALA A 177 48.00 6.00 -8.32
C ALA A 177 47.33 7.08 -9.20
N GLU A 178 47.01 6.75 -10.45
CA GLU A 178 46.37 7.64 -11.43
C GLU A 178 44.96 7.16 -11.86
N PRO A 179 43.98 7.08 -10.95
CA PRO A 179 42.61 6.70 -11.29
C PRO A 179 41.84 7.83 -12.00
N ASN A 180 40.82 7.46 -12.79
CA ASN A 180 39.90 8.41 -13.43
C ASN A 180 38.97 9.06 -12.37
N PRO A 181 38.95 10.39 -12.21
CA PRO A 181 38.04 11.09 -11.29
C PRO A 181 36.55 10.81 -11.53
N GLU A 182 36.14 10.45 -12.76
CA GLU A 182 34.75 10.07 -13.06
C GLU A 182 34.29 8.82 -12.29
N ASN A 183 35.22 7.97 -11.85
CA ASN A 183 34.91 6.76 -11.09
C ASN A 183 34.71 7.03 -9.59
N LEU A 184 34.87 8.27 -9.11
CA LEU A 184 34.86 8.62 -7.68
C LEU A 184 33.64 8.08 -6.92
N GLN A 185 32.43 8.29 -7.46
CA GLN A 185 31.19 7.80 -6.83
C GLN A 185 31.11 6.27 -6.82
N SER A 186 31.60 5.62 -7.88
CA SER A 186 31.65 4.16 -7.98
C SER A 186 32.62 3.55 -6.96
N LEU A 187 33.81 4.14 -6.82
CA LEU A 187 34.81 3.75 -5.82
C LEU A 187 34.26 3.93 -4.40
N ALA A 188 33.60 5.06 -4.14
CA ALA A 188 32.95 5.32 -2.86
C ALA A 188 31.84 4.30 -2.56
N GLY A 189 31.01 3.96 -3.54
CA GLY A 189 29.99 2.92 -3.42
C GLY A 189 30.58 1.54 -3.09
N ILE A 190 31.69 1.15 -3.73
CA ILE A 190 32.39 -0.10 -3.44
C ILE A 190 32.85 -0.16 -1.97
N ILE A 191 33.46 0.91 -1.46
CA ILE A 191 33.95 0.96 -0.08
C ILE A 191 32.78 0.89 0.91
N ARG A 192 31.69 1.62 0.64
CA ARG A 192 30.47 1.63 1.45
C ARG A 192 29.85 0.23 1.56
N ASP A 193 29.67 -0.43 0.42
CA ASP A 193 29.05 -1.76 0.36
C ASP A 193 29.91 -2.80 1.12
N LYS A 194 31.25 -2.66 1.06
CA LYS A 194 32.17 -3.50 1.83
C LYS A 194 32.12 -3.19 3.33
N ALA A 195 32.05 -1.92 3.72
CA ALA A 195 31.90 -1.51 5.12
C ALA A 195 30.58 -2.02 5.73
N PHE A 196 29.48 -1.93 4.98
CA PHE A 196 28.20 -2.51 5.37
C PHE A 196 28.28 -4.03 5.56
N SER A 197 28.98 -4.73 4.65
CA SER A 197 29.20 -6.18 4.76
C SER A 197 29.98 -6.55 6.02
N ARG A 198 30.97 -5.73 6.43
CA ARG A 198 31.73 -5.92 7.67
C ARG A 198 30.86 -5.70 8.91
N ARG A 199 30.11 -4.59 8.97
CA ARG A 199 29.17 -4.30 10.07
C ARG A 199 28.11 -5.40 10.24
N THR A 200 27.58 -5.90 9.13
CA THR A 200 26.62 -7.01 9.13
C THR A 200 27.26 -8.28 9.67
N ARG A 201 28.47 -8.61 9.23
CA ARG A 201 29.21 -9.77 9.73
C ARG A 201 29.47 -9.65 11.24
N GLU A 202 29.93 -8.50 11.73
CA GLU A 202 30.18 -8.27 13.16
C GLU A 202 28.91 -8.44 13.99
N ALA A 203 27.80 -7.83 13.57
CA ALA A 203 26.52 -7.93 14.27
C ALA A 203 25.96 -9.38 14.27
N LEU A 204 26.28 -10.18 13.25
CA LEU A 204 25.90 -11.60 13.20
C LEU A 204 26.79 -12.50 14.05
N VAL A 205 28.06 -12.13 14.28
CA VAL A 205 28.94 -12.87 15.20
C VAL A 205 28.40 -12.83 16.62
N ASP A 206 27.80 -11.71 17.05
CA ASP A 206 27.17 -11.61 18.37
C ASP A 206 25.97 -12.57 18.50
N VAL A 207 25.16 -12.69 17.45
CA VAL A 207 24.03 -13.64 17.42
C VAL A 207 24.51 -15.10 17.41
N LEU A 208 25.65 -15.38 16.77
CA LEU A 208 26.27 -16.70 16.78
C LEU A 208 26.87 -17.06 18.15
N ASP A 209 27.49 -16.10 18.85
CA ASP A 209 27.97 -16.27 20.22
C ASP A 209 26.80 -16.53 21.20
N GLU A 210 25.63 -15.91 20.98
CA GLU A 210 24.39 -16.19 21.74
C GLU A 210 23.81 -17.58 21.41
N ALA A 211 23.82 -17.98 20.15
CA ALA A 211 23.39 -19.32 19.70
C ALA A 211 24.23 -20.43 20.34
N ALA A 212 25.55 -20.19 20.46
CA ALA A 212 26.49 -21.10 21.11
C ALA A 212 26.18 -21.32 22.61
N SER A 213 25.37 -20.45 23.23
CA SER A 213 24.94 -20.63 24.62
C SER A 213 23.82 -21.66 24.82
N GLY A 214 23.21 -22.16 23.73
CA GLY A 214 22.17 -23.20 23.77
C GLY A 214 20.84 -22.78 24.39
N ARG A 215 20.65 -21.49 24.67
CA ARG A 215 19.48 -20.93 25.37
C ARG A 215 18.33 -20.49 24.46
N HIS A 216 18.51 -20.59 23.15
CA HIS A 216 17.58 -20.06 22.15
C HIS A 216 17.22 -21.13 21.13
N THR A 217 15.95 -21.13 20.72
CA THR A 217 15.45 -21.98 19.63
C THR A 217 15.88 -21.43 18.27
N ALA A 218 15.87 -22.28 17.23
CA ALA A 218 16.20 -21.87 15.86
C ALA A 218 15.30 -20.72 15.36
N ALA A 219 14.02 -20.71 15.74
CA ALA A 219 13.08 -19.65 15.38
C ALA A 219 13.41 -18.30 16.05
N GLU A 220 13.82 -18.32 17.33
CA GLU A 220 14.24 -17.12 18.06
C GLU A 220 15.53 -16.53 17.49
N LEU A 221 16.49 -17.39 17.11
CA LEU A 221 17.71 -16.98 16.44
C LEU A 221 17.44 -16.40 15.05
N ALA A 222 16.55 -17.01 14.26
CA ALA A 222 16.15 -16.51 12.94
C ALA A 222 15.48 -15.13 13.02
N SER A 223 14.53 -14.94 13.95
CA SER A 223 13.91 -13.62 14.19
C SER A 223 14.92 -12.59 14.70
N ARG A 224 15.93 -13.00 15.46
CA ARG A 224 17.00 -12.10 15.92
C ARG A 224 17.90 -11.66 14.77
N VAL A 225 18.32 -12.59 13.91
CA VAL A 225 19.09 -12.29 12.69
C VAL A 225 18.32 -11.33 11.80
N GLU A 226 17.03 -11.60 11.56
CA GLU A 226 16.17 -10.73 10.76
C GLU A 226 16.04 -9.34 11.37
N ALA A 227 15.80 -9.23 12.69
CA ALA A 227 15.74 -7.95 13.38
C ALA A 227 17.07 -7.17 13.33
N THR A 228 18.20 -7.86 13.47
CA THR A 228 19.54 -7.25 13.40
C THR A 228 19.81 -6.71 11.99
N ILE A 229 19.55 -7.49 10.94
CA ILE A 229 19.71 -7.06 9.55
C ILE A 229 18.77 -5.90 9.24
N LEU A 230 17.49 -5.98 9.62
CA LEU A 230 16.52 -4.90 9.43
C LEU A 230 16.92 -3.62 10.18
N SER A 231 17.53 -3.75 11.36
CA SER A 231 18.03 -2.59 12.11
C SER A 231 19.21 -1.91 11.42
N LEU A 232 20.14 -2.67 10.83
CA LEU A 232 21.28 -2.15 10.08
C LEU A 232 20.83 -1.47 8.78
N VAL A 233 19.88 -2.08 8.05
CA VAL A 233 19.27 -1.51 6.85
C VAL A 233 18.50 -0.21 7.17
N ARG A 234 17.80 -0.17 8.32
CA ARG A 234 17.06 1.01 8.78
C ARG A 234 17.98 2.16 9.20
N ILE A 235 19.18 1.87 9.68
CA ILE A 235 20.18 2.89 10.04
C ILE A 235 20.77 3.52 8.77
N GLU A 236 21.05 2.75 7.71
CA GLU A 236 21.51 3.29 6.42
C GLU A 236 20.41 4.04 5.65
N SER A 237 19.15 3.60 5.72
CA SER A 237 18.03 4.36 5.11
C SER A 237 17.74 5.70 5.80
N LEU A 238 18.33 5.96 6.98
CA LEU A 238 18.22 7.23 7.69
C LEU A 238 19.39 8.19 7.38
N SER A 239 20.44 7.76 6.68
CA SER A 239 21.59 8.64 6.34
C SER A 239 21.43 9.40 5.01
N GLU A 240 20.66 8.90 4.05
CA GLU A 240 20.38 9.60 2.80
C GLU A 240 19.17 10.55 2.96
N TRP A 241 19.33 11.82 2.57
CA TRP A 241 18.22 12.78 2.50
C TRP A 241 17.43 12.54 1.21
N GLU A 242 16.11 12.40 1.32
CA GLU A 242 15.23 12.46 0.14
C GLU A 242 15.15 13.91 -0.41
N GLU A 243 14.94 14.09 -1.71
CA GLU A 243 14.79 15.42 -2.31
C GLU A 243 13.61 16.17 -1.65
N PRO A 244 13.83 17.41 -1.16
CA PRO A 244 12.79 18.17 -0.51
C PRO A 244 11.68 18.49 -1.50
N ASN A 245 10.43 18.18 -1.15
CA ASN A 245 9.33 18.30 -2.07
C ASN A 245 8.15 19.08 -1.47
N LEU A 246 8.15 20.39 -1.68
CA LEU A 246 7.10 21.28 -1.20
C LEU A 246 5.75 21.06 -1.93
N ASP A 247 5.74 20.32 -3.06
CA ASP A 247 4.62 20.22 -3.99
C ASP A 247 4.12 18.78 -4.27
N LYS A 248 4.66 17.73 -3.65
CA LYS A 248 4.27 16.33 -3.96
C LYS A 248 3.48 15.68 -2.82
N PRO A 249 2.28 15.14 -3.09
CA PRO A 249 1.57 14.33 -2.11
C PRO A 249 2.33 13.03 -1.85
N THR A 250 2.38 12.60 -0.59
CA THR A 250 3.03 11.36 -0.12
C THR A 250 2.76 10.20 -1.08
N PRO A 251 3.80 9.44 -1.50
CA PRO A 251 3.60 8.31 -2.41
C PRO A 251 2.50 7.38 -1.89
N PRO A 252 1.46 7.09 -2.69
CA PRO A 252 0.39 6.20 -2.26
C PRO A 252 0.94 4.81 -1.99
N ILE A 253 0.41 4.17 -0.96
CA ILE A 253 0.80 2.81 -0.62
C ILE A 253 0.26 1.83 -1.68
N ALA A 254 1.03 0.77 -1.95
CA ALA A 254 0.61 -0.23 -2.92
C ALA A 254 -0.63 -0.99 -2.45
N PHE A 255 -1.47 -1.42 -3.39
CA PHE A 255 -2.64 -2.24 -3.06
C PHE A 255 -2.20 -3.62 -2.57
N PRO A 256 -2.72 -4.11 -1.43
CA PRO A 256 -2.33 -5.39 -0.87
C PRO A 256 -3.03 -6.54 -1.61
N LEU A 257 -2.46 -7.00 -2.74
CA LEU A 257 -3.05 -8.04 -3.59
C LEU A 257 -3.18 -9.41 -2.88
N GLU A 258 -2.33 -9.67 -1.89
CA GLU A 258 -2.30 -10.89 -1.08
C GLU A 258 -3.58 -11.15 -0.27
N VAL A 259 -4.43 -10.12 -0.11
CA VAL A 259 -5.75 -10.24 0.55
C VAL A 259 -6.70 -11.15 -0.25
N PHE A 260 -6.51 -11.24 -1.57
CA PHE A 260 -7.39 -11.98 -2.45
C PHE A 260 -7.03 -13.48 -2.56
N PRO A 261 -7.97 -14.32 -3.04
CA PRO A 261 -7.64 -15.64 -3.55
C PRO A 261 -6.64 -15.56 -4.71
N LYS A 262 -5.64 -16.44 -4.74
CA LYS A 262 -4.56 -16.45 -5.75
C LYS A 262 -5.09 -16.37 -7.19
N ARG A 263 -6.15 -17.13 -7.51
CA ARG A 263 -6.81 -17.12 -8.83
C ARG A 263 -7.37 -15.76 -9.24
N LEU A 264 -7.82 -14.94 -8.30
CA LEU A 264 -8.27 -13.58 -8.60
C LEU A 264 -7.08 -12.64 -8.84
N VAL A 265 -5.97 -12.83 -8.13
CA VAL A 265 -4.71 -12.10 -8.40
C VAL A 265 -4.17 -12.43 -9.78
N GLU A 266 -4.29 -13.69 -10.22
CA GLU A 266 -3.94 -14.15 -11.58
C GLU A 266 -4.79 -13.49 -12.69
N LEU A 267 -5.94 -12.89 -12.35
CA LEU A 267 -6.67 -11.97 -13.24
C LEU A 267 -6.13 -10.54 -13.11
N ILE A 268 -6.09 -10.02 -11.88
CA ILE A 268 -5.84 -8.60 -11.61
C ILE A 268 -4.47 -8.15 -12.12
N LEU A 269 -3.41 -8.90 -11.78
CA LEU A 269 -2.04 -8.46 -12.04
C LEU A 269 -1.73 -8.47 -13.55
N PRO A 270 -1.92 -9.58 -14.30
CA PRO A 270 -1.69 -9.58 -15.74
C PRO A 270 -2.57 -8.57 -16.48
N ALA A 271 -3.85 -8.45 -16.12
CA ALA A 271 -4.73 -7.48 -16.76
C ALA A 271 -4.30 -6.03 -16.49
N SER A 272 -3.78 -5.73 -15.30
CA SER A 272 -3.23 -4.40 -14.99
C SER A 272 -1.99 -4.07 -15.81
N GLU A 273 -1.12 -5.07 -16.04
CA GLU A 273 0.08 -4.94 -16.87
C GLU A 273 -0.28 -4.73 -18.35
N THR A 274 -1.18 -5.56 -18.89
CA THR A 274 -1.72 -5.43 -20.26
C THR A 274 -2.34 -4.04 -20.49
N LEU A 275 -3.14 -3.56 -19.54
CA LEU A 275 -3.82 -2.28 -19.64
C LEU A 275 -2.93 -1.08 -19.28
N SER A 276 -1.70 -1.31 -18.81
CA SER A 276 -0.81 -0.27 -18.28
C SER A 276 -1.47 0.60 -17.21
N CYS A 277 -2.12 -0.03 -16.24
CA CYS A 277 -2.79 0.65 -15.14
C CYS A 277 -2.38 0.07 -13.79
N SER A 278 -2.76 0.75 -12.71
CA SER A 278 -2.52 0.22 -11.37
C SER A 278 -3.46 -0.97 -11.09
N PRO A 279 -2.99 -2.04 -10.42
CA PRO A 279 -3.82 -3.21 -10.06
C PRO A 279 -5.12 -2.84 -9.34
N ASP A 280 -5.09 -1.75 -8.58
CA ASP A 280 -6.18 -1.15 -7.82
C ASP A 280 -7.39 -0.85 -8.71
N PHE A 281 -7.18 -0.49 -9.98
CA PHE A 281 -8.24 -0.17 -10.94
C PHE A 281 -9.08 -1.39 -11.32
N LEU A 282 -8.57 -2.61 -11.12
CA LEU A 282 -9.33 -3.86 -11.24
C LEU A 282 -9.76 -4.39 -9.86
N ALA A 283 -8.84 -4.40 -8.90
CA ALA A 283 -9.06 -4.95 -7.56
C ALA A 283 -10.25 -4.31 -6.84
N VAL A 284 -10.35 -2.97 -6.87
CA VAL A 284 -11.41 -2.23 -6.17
C VAL A 284 -12.79 -2.50 -6.79
N PRO A 285 -12.99 -2.40 -8.11
CA PRO A 285 -14.26 -2.80 -8.70
C PRO A 285 -14.59 -4.29 -8.53
N CYS A 286 -13.60 -5.20 -8.52
CA CYS A 286 -13.83 -6.62 -8.22
C CYS A 286 -14.41 -6.83 -6.81
N LEU A 287 -13.95 -6.08 -5.80
CA LEU A 287 -14.53 -6.12 -4.45
C LEU A 287 -16.01 -5.70 -4.47
N THR A 288 -16.34 -4.62 -5.16
CA THR A 288 -17.72 -4.11 -5.22
C THR A 288 -18.63 -5.01 -6.03
N ALA A 289 -18.12 -5.59 -7.13
CA ALA A 289 -18.83 -6.58 -7.93
C ALA A 289 -19.10 -7.87 -7.13
N ALA A 290 -18.11 -8.37 -6.38
CA ALA A 290 -18.30 -9.50 -5.47
C ALA A 290 -19.35 -9.19 -4.40
N GLY A 291 -19.30 -7.99 -3.82
CA GLY A 291 -20.31 -7.52 -2.88
C GLY A 291 -21.72 -7.52 -3.46
N ALA A 292 -21.88 -7.04 -4.70
CA ALA A 292 -23.16 -7.04 -5.41
C ALA A 292 -23.67 -8.45 -5.73
N ALA A 293 -22.78 -9.39 -6.09
CA ALA A 293 -23.15 -10.78 -6.32
C ALA A 293 -23.68 -11.46 -5.04
N ILE A 294 -23.02 -11.20 -3.90
CA ILE A 294 -23.49 -11.63 -2.56
C ILE A 294 -24.84 -10.99 -2.26
N GLY A 295 -24.97 -9.67 -2.47
CA GLY A 295 -26.20 -8.92 -2.28
C GLY A 295 -26.79 -9.08 -0.87
N ALA A 296 -28.11 -9.23 -0.79
CA ALA A 296 -28.84 -9.41 0.45
C ALA A 296 -28.85 -10.84 1.01
N THR A 297 -28.07 -11.78 0.43
CA THR A 297 -28.15 -13.21 0.80
C THR A 297 -27.42 -13.56 2.09
N VAL A 298 -26.36 -12.83 2.42
CA VAL A 298 -25.49 -13.11 3.57
C VAL A 298 -25.16 -11.81 4.29
N ALA A 299 -25.08 -11.88 5.61
CA ALA A 299 -24.62 -10.78 6.46
C ALA A 299 -23.59 -11.31 7.46
N LEU A 300 -22.56 -10.52 7.77
CA LEU A 300 -21.64 -10.80 8.87
C LEU A 300 -22.33 -10.41 10.18
N GLU A 301 -22.44 -11.34 11.12
CA GLU A 301 -22.92 -11.08 12.47
C GLU A 301 -21.75 -10.72 13.38
N ILE A 302 -21.62 -9.44 13.71
CA ILE A 302 -20.61 -8.93 14.64
C ILE A 302 -21.12 -9.06 16.08
N LYS A 303 -22.40 -8.72 16.28
CA LYS A 303 -23.18 -8.94 17.50
C LYS A 303 -24.61 -9.32 17.09
N LYS A 304 -25.39 -9.89 18.01
CA LYS A 304 -26.82 -10.16 17.75
C LYS A 304 -27.61 -8.93 17.30
N SER A 305 -27.21 -7.74 17.73
CA SER A 305 -27.82 -6.46 17.39
C SER A 305 -27.11 -5.71 16.25
N TRP A 306 -26.00 -6.24 15.74
CA TRP A 306 -25.18 -5.58 14.72
C TRP A 306 -24.68 -6.57 13.69
N SER A 307 -25.18 -6.42 12.48
CA SER A 307 -24.75 -7.17 11.31
C SER A 307 -24.53 -6.25 10.12
N GLU A 308 -23.60 -6.61 9.25
CA GLU A 308 -23.28 -5.85 8.04
C GLU A 308 -23.41 -6.73 6.79
N ARG A 309 -23.94 -6.15 5.71
CA ARG A 309 -24.02 -6.77 4.38
C ARG A 309 -22.92 -6.25 3.49
N ALA A 310 -22.61 -6.94 2.41
CA ALA A 310 -21.46 -6.66 1.54
C ALA A 310 -21.59 -5.41 0.63
N ASN A 311 -22.25 -4.34 1.08
CA ASN A 311 -22.48 -3.15 0.24
C ASN A 311 -21.33 -2.15 0.32
N LEU A 312 -20.67 -1.90 -0.81
CA LEU A 312 -19.57 -0.94 -0.92
C LEU A 312 -19.91 0.18 -1.88
N PHE A 313 -19.47 1.40 -1.54
CA PHE A 313 -19.38 2.52 -2.45
C PHE A 313 -17.90 2.78 -2.70
N THR A 314 -17.43 2.58 -3.92
CA THR A 314 -16.01 2.65 -4.28
C THR A 314 -15.76 3.62 -5.42
N ALA A 315 -14.60 4.28 -5.39
CA ALA A 315 -14.16 5.14 -6.48
C ALA A 315 -12.66 4.93 -6.76
N ILE A 316 -12.34 4.62 -8.03
CA ILE A 316 -10.97 4.61 -8.53
C ILE A 316 -10.62 5.97 -9.11
N VAL A 317 -9.54 6.57 -8.63
CA VAL A 317 -9.09 7.92 -8.97
C VAL A 317 -7.88 7.83 -9.89
N GLY A 318 -7.96 8.49 -11.05
CA GLY A 318 -6.82 8.55 -11.97
C GLY A 318 -7.00 9.59 -13.06
N ARG A 319 -5.89 10.08 -13.61
CA ARG A 319 -5.91 11.09 -14.67
C ARG A 319 -6.68 10.60 -15.91
N PRO A 320 -7.17 11.53 -16.76
CA PRO A 320 -7.62 11.16 -18.10
C PRO A 320 -6.58 10.28 -18.80
N GLY A 321 -7.01 9.21 -19.47
CA GLY A 321 -6.12 8.27 -20.17
C GLY A 321 -5.46 7.20 -19.30
N ALA A 322 -5.67 7.16 -17.98
CA ALA A 322 -5.06 6.15 -17.10
C ALA A 322 -5.66 4.73 -17.19
N ALA A 323 -6.33 4.38 -18.30
CA ALA A 323 -6.99 3.08 -18.50
C ALA A 323 -8.02 2.67 -17.42
N LYS A 324 -8.69 3.65 -16.79
CA LYS A 324 -9.76 3.43 -15.80
C LYS A 324 -10.95 2.65 -16.39
N SER A 325 -11.44 3.09 -17.54
CA SER A 325 -12.59 2.51 -18.25
C SER A 325 -12.37 1.05 -18.67
N PRO A 326 -11.27 0.68 -19.36
CA PRO A 326 -11.03 -0.71 -19.71
C PRO A 326 -10.79 -1.60 -18.47
N ALA A 327 -10.12 -1.11 -17.42
CA ALA A 327 -9.95 -1.85 -16.17
C ALA A 327 -11.30 -2.13 -15.47
N LEU A 328 -12.17 -1.11 -15.40
CA LEU A 328 -13.52 -1.23 -14.87
C LEU A 328 -14.35 -2.24 -15.69
N ALA A 329 -14.21 -2.24 -17.02
CA ALA A 329 -14.90 -3.18 -17.91
C ALA A 329 -14.48 -4.65 -17.64
N VAL A 330 -13.19 -4.92 -17.48
CA VAL A 330 -12.69 -6.27 -17.13
C VAL A 330 -13.27 -6.74 -15.80
N ALA A 331 -13.20 -5.89 -14.77
CA ALA A 331 -13.68 -6.24 -13.43
C ALA A 331 -15.20 -6.45 -13.37
N THR A 332 -15.97 -5.73 -14.19
CA THR A 332 -17.45 -5.76 -14.20
C THR A 332 -18.05 -6.61 -15.32
N ALA A 333 -17.23 -7.26 -16.15
CA ALA A 333 -17.70 -8.13 -17.24
C ALA A 333 -18.74 -9.19 -16.78
N PRO A 334 -18.57 -9.89 -15.63
CA PRO A 334 -19.57 -10.86 -15.19
C PRO A 334 -20.94 -10.26 -14.87
N ILE A 335 -20.99 -8.99 -14.45
CA ILE A 335 -22.26 -8.26 -14.19
C ILE A 335 -22.98 -8.03 -15.51
N VAL A 336 -22.25 -7.60 -16.54
CA VAL A 336 -22.80 -7.35 -17.88
C VAL A 336 -23.31 -8.66 -18.48
N GLU A 337 -22.49 -9.71 -18.46
CA GLU A 337 -22.87 -11.05 -18.93
C GLU A 337 -24.16 -11.54 -18.27
N LEU A 338 -24.24 -11.47 -16.94
CA LEU A 338 -25.41 -11.90 -16.19
C LEU A 338 -26.64 -11.04 -16.50
N GLN A 339 -26.49 -9.73 -16.66
CA GLN A 339 -27.60 -8.84 -17.03
C GLN A 339 -28.20 -9.22 -18.40
N TRP A 340 -27.35 -9.61 -19.37
CA TRP A 340 -27.79 -10.10 -20.67
C TRP A 340 -28.54 -11.42 -20.58
N GLU A 341 -28.04 -12.36 -19.78
CA GLU A 341 -28.72 -13.65 -19.54
C GLU A 341 -30.10 -13.45 -18.90
N LEU A 342 -30.19 -12.65 -17.84
CA LEU A 342 -31.46 -12.34 -17.17
C LEU A 342 -32.46 -11.68 -18.13
N ALA A 343 -31.98 -10.79 -19.01
CA ALA A 343 -32.81 -10.16 -20.02
C ALA A 343 -33.28 -11.17 -21.08
N PHE A 344 -32.39 -12.06 -21.51
CA PHE A 344 -32.71 -13.11 -22.50
C PHE A 344 -33.72 -14.11 -21.94
N ASP A 345 -33.52 -14.60 -20.72
CA ASP A 345 -34.44 -15.51 -20.03
C ASP A 345 -35.82 -14.86 -19.86
N PHE A 346 -35.85 -13.58 -19.44
CA PHE A 346 -37.09 -12.81 -19.35
C PHE A 346 -37.80 -12.68 -20.71
N LEU A 347 -37.07 -12.44 -21.80
CA LEU A 347 -37.64 -12.37 -23.15
C LEU A 347 -38.21 -13.71 -23.60
N LEU A 348 -37.51 -14.83 -23.34
CA LEU A 348 -37.98 -16.17 -23.65
C LEU A 348 -39.25 -16.52 -22.87
N GLU A 349 -39.26 -16.25 -21.56
CA GLU A 349 -40.43 -16.45 -20.72
C GLU A 349 -41.61 -15.59 -21.19
N SER A 350 -41.35 -14.32 -21.53
CA SER A 350 -42.36 -13.39 -22.04
C SER A 350 -42.96 -13.85 -23.37
N ASP A 351 -42.15 -14.36 -24.30
CA ASP A 351 -42.64 -14.90 -25.57
C ASP A 351 -43.42 -16.21 -25.38
N ALA A 352 -42.93 -17.12 -24.54
CA ALA A 352 -43.64 -18.35 -24.19
C ALA A 352 -45.01 -18.06 -23.57
N LYS A 353 -45.08 -17.08 -22.64
CA LYS A 353 -46.32 -16.59 -22.06
C LYS A 353 -47.22 -16.01 -23.15
N SER A 354 -46.74 -15.06 -23.96
CA SER A 354 -47.48 -14.45 -25.06
C SER A 354 -48.06 -15.50 -26.03
N ASN A 355 -47.29 -16.52 -26.39
CA ASN A 355 -47.74 -17.61 -27.25
C ASN A 355 -48.80 -18.49 -26.59
N LYS A 356 -48.69 -18.78 -25.28
CA LYS A 356 -49.74 -19.44 -24.49
C LYS A 356 -51.03 -18.59 -24.49
N ARG A 357 -50.93 -17.27 -24.34
CA ARG A 357 -52.07 -16.33 -24.41
C ARG A 357 -52.76 -16.38 -25.78
N LYS A 358 -51.98 -16.27 -26.87
CA LYS A 358 -52.49 -16.35 -28.25
C LYS A 358 -53.19 -17.69 -28.53
N LYS A 359 -52.63 -18.81 -28.05
CA LYS A 359 -53.24 -20.14 -28.18
C LYS A 359 -54.56 -20.23 -27.39
N ALA A 360 -54.59 -19.76 -26.16
CA ALA A 360 -55.81 -19.74 -25.34
C ALA A 360 -56.93 -18.91 -25.98
N MET A 361 -56.62 -17.72 -26.51
CA MET A 361 -57.61 -16.90 -27.23
C MET A 361 -58.07 -17.51 -28.56
N LYS A 362 -57.20 -18.22 -29.30
CA LYS A 362 -57.57 -18.91 -30.55
C LYS A 362 -58.45 -20.14 -30.31
N LEU A 363 -58.30 -20.82 -29.18
CA LEU A 363 -59.07 -22.03 -28.85
C LEU A 363 -60.50 -21.70 -28.38
N ALA A 364 -60.73 -20.48 -27.89
CA ALA A 364 -62.06 -19.99 -27.50
C ALA A 364 -62.96 -19.76 -28.72
N LYS A 365 -64.04 -20.54 -28.83
CA LYS A 365 -64.98 -20.57 -29.95
C LYS A 365 -66.19 -19.68 -29.73
N SER A 366 -66.55 -19.37 -28.48
CA SER A 366 -67.66 -18.47 -28.14
C SER A 366 -67.19 -17.14 -27.53
N LYS A 367 -68.08 -16.15 -27.48
CA LYS A 367 -67.80 -14.85 -26.84
C LYS A 367 -67.55 -14.99 -25.34
N GLU A 368 -68.31 -15.84 -24.66
CA GLU A 368 -68.15 -16.11 -23.22
C GLU A 368 -66.82 -16.82 -22.90
N GLU A 369 -66.39 -17.76 -23.75
CA GLU A 369 -65.08 -18.42 -23.59
C GLU A 369 -63.91 -17.44 -23.78
N ARG A 370 -64.04 -16.47 -24.70
CA ARG A 370 -63.04 -15.40 -24.89
C ARG A 370 -62.99 -14.46 -23.69
N ASP A 371 -64.13 -14.04 -23.18
CA ASP A 371 -64.20 -13.16 -22.00
C ASP A 371 -63.66 -13.86 -20.75
N ALA A 372 -63.94 -15.16 -20.57
CA ALA A 372 -63.38 -15.97 -19.48
C ALA A 372 -61.86 -16.16 -19.62
N ALA A 373 -61.36 -16.46 -20.82
CA ALA A 373 -59.93 -16.58 -21.09
C ALA A 373 -59.20 -15.24 -20.86
N GLN A 374 -59.81 -14.12 -21.24
CA GLN A 374 -59.22 -12.79 -21.05
C GLN A 374 -59.20 -12.37 -19.59
N ARG A 375 -60.25 -12.68 -18.80
CA ARG A 375 -60.24 -12.46 -17.34
C ARG A 375 -59.18 -13.31 -16.64
N LYS A 376 -59.06 -14.59 -17.01
CA LYS A 376 -58.04 -15.48 -16.45
C LYS A 376 -56.62 -14.99 -16.79
N LEU A 377 -56.38 -14.59 -18.03
CA LEU A 377 -55.09 -14.05 -18.46
C LEU A 377 -54.73 -12.75 -17.74
N LYS A 378 -55.73 -11.89 -17.46
CA LYS A 378 -55.53 -10.64 -16.73
C LYS A 378 -55.25 -10.89 -15.25
N LEU A 379 -55.94 -11.84 -14.62
CA LEU A 379 -55.65 -12.28 -13.25
C LEU A 379 -54.24 -12.87 -13.14
N GLU A 380 -53.85 -13.75 -14.08
CA GLU A 380 -52.48 -14.27 -14.17
C GLU A 380 -51.45 -13.15 -14.40
N GLU A 381 -51.79 -12.10 -15.16
CA GLU A 381 -50.91 -10.94 -15.40
C GLU A 381 -50.76 -10.03 -14.17
N ASP A 382 -51.84 -9.82 -13.43
CA ASP A 382 -51.85 -9.01 -12.21
C ASP A 382 -51.17 -9.74 -11.03
N GLU A 383 -51.32 -11.07 -10.94
CA GLU A 383 -50.66 -11.93 -9.95
C GLU A 383 -49.16 -12.15 -10.25
N GLU A 384 -48.80 -12.23 -11.53
CA GLU A 384 -47.48 -12.65 -12.00
C GLU A 384 -46.71 -11.50 -12.66
N ASN A 385 -46.88 -10.27 -12.15
CA ASN A 385 -46.20 -9.05 -12.61
C ASN A 385 -44.68 -9.08 -12.29
N SER A 386 -44.02 -10.14 -12.77
CA SER A 386 -42.60 -10.41 -12.68
C SER A 386 -41.92 -9.42 -13.60
N ARG A 387 -41.36 -8.36 -13.02
CA ARG A 387 -40.44 -7.49 -13.75
C ARG A 387 -39.14 -8.25 -14.00
N MET A 388 -38.47 -7.92 -15.11
CA MET A 388 -37.14 -8.44 -15.38
C MET A 388 -36.24 -8.17 -14.17
N THR A 389 -35.47 -9.18 -13.75
CA THR A 389 -34.46 -8.99 -12.71
C THR A 389 -33.34 -8.13 -13.28
N GLU A 390 -33.01 -7.04 -12.59
CA GLU A 390 -31.97 -6.10 -12.97
C GLU A 390 -30.88 -6.14 -11.90
N ILE A 391 -29.65 -6.45 -12.31
CA ILE A 391 -28.48 -6.43 -11.43
C ILE A 391 -27.79 -5.07 -11.48
N ASN A 392 -27.74 -4.41 -12.65
CA ASN A 392 -26.96 -3.21 -12.89
C ASN A 392 -27.84 -2.01 -13.25
N VAL A 393 -27.52 -0.85 -12.70
CA VAL A 393 -28.13 0.44 -13.04
C VAL A 393 -27.06 1.47 -13.39
N SER A 394 -27.40 2.41 -14.28
CA SER A 394 -26.45 3.44 -14.73
C SER A 394 -27.01 4.84 -14.61
N ASP A 395 -28.18 5.13 -15.17
CA ASP A 395 -28.83 6.45 -15.12
C ASP A 395 -30.29 6.31 -14.69
N THR A 396 -30.52 6.53 -13.40
CA THR A 396 -31.82 6.29 -12.75
C THR A 396 -32.10 7.35 -11.70
N THR A 397 -33.35 7.80 -11.60
CA THR A 397 -33.77 8.69 -10.50
C THR A 397 -33.92 7.91 -9.19
N CYS A 398 -33.90 8.59 -8.04
CA CYS A 398 -34.11 7.95 -6.72
C CYS A 398 -35.43 7.16 -6.64
N GLU A 399 -36.46 7.64 -7.35
CA GLU A 399 -37.73 6.95 -7.50
C GLU A 399 -37.63 5.63 -8.25
N ALA A 400 -36.88 5.62 -9.36
CA ALA A 400 -36.64 4.42 -10.15
C ALA A 400 -35.78 3.41 -9.36
N VAL A 401 -34.75 3.89 -8.65
CA VAL A 401 -33.94 3.06 -7.74
C VAL A 401 -34.82 2.41 -6.66
N SER A 402 -35.73 3.16 -6.05
CA SER A 402 -36.65 2.63 -5.04
C SER A 402 -37.57 1.53 -5.59
N ASP A 403 -38.09 1.71 -6.81
CA ASP A 403 -38.89 0.69 -7.49
C ASP A 403 -38.06 -0.55 -7.82
N LEU A 404 -36.84 -0.37 -8.33
CA LEU A 404 -35.95 -1.48 -8.67
C LEU A 404 -35.59 -2.29 -7.42
N LEU A 405 -35.25 -1.63 -6.31
CA LEU A 405 -34.93 -2.31 -5.04
C LEU A 405 -36.13 -3.08 -4.46
N ALA A 406 -37.36 -2.65 -4.72
CA ALA A 406 -38.55 -3.38 -4.31
C ALA A 406 -38.78 -4.65 -5.14
N ASN A 407 -38.35 -4.66 -6.40
CA ASN A 407 -38.50 -5.80 -7.31
C ASN A 407 -37.25 -6.70 -7.36
N ASN A 408 -36.11 -6.22 -6.88
CA ASN A 408 -34.84 -6.94 -6.84
C ASN A 408 -34.43 -7.19 -5.38
N PRO A 409 -35.01 -8.19 -4.70
CA PRO A 409 -34.76 -8.43 -3.27
C PRO A 409 -33.31 -8.76 -2.92
N ARG A 410 -32.50 -9.20 -3.91
CA ARG A 410 -31.05 -9.37 -3.75
C ARG A 410 -30.31 -8.03 -3.69
N GLY A 411 -30.81 -7.00 -4.36
CA GLY A 411 -30.17 -5.71 -4.53
C GLY A 411 -29.63 -5.48 -5.93
N ILE A 412 -29.10 -4.28 -6.13
CA ILE A 412 -28.57 -3.79 -7.40
C ILE A 412 -27.21 -3.12 -7.19
N ILE A 413 -26.42 -3.01 -8.26
CA ILE A 413 -25.18 -2.24 -8.30
C ILE A 413 -25.28 -1.12 -9.33
N MET A 414 -24.72 0.03 -9.00
CA MET A 414 -24.47 1.10 -9.95
C MET A 414 -23.02 1.05 -10.43
N VAL A 415 -22.81 0.90 -11.74
CA VAL A 415 -21.48 0.95 -12.36
C VAL A 415 -21.38 2.19 -13.25
N ARG A 416 -20.44 3.09 -12.95
CA ARG A 416 -20.23 4.34 -13.71
C ARG A 416 -18.79 4.49 -14.14
N ASP A 417 -18.57 4.63 -15.44
CA ASP A 417 -17.23 4.98 -15.96
C ASP A 417 -16.78 6.39 -15.55
N GLU A 418 -17.73 7.27 -15.22
CA GLU A 418 -17.45 8.57 -14.62
C GLU A 418 -18.49 8.87 -13.53
N LEU A 419 -18.06 8.75 -12.26
CA LEU A 419 -18.89 9.01 -11.09
C LEU A 419 -19.28 10.48 -10.96
N ALA A 420 -18.48 11.41 -11.48
CA ALA A 420 -18.83 12.83 -11.42
C ALA A 420 -20.17 13.14 -12.10
N GLY A 421 -20.55 12.39 -13.13
CA GLY A 421 -21.87 12.53 -13.76
C GLY A 421 -23.02 12.16 -12.81
N TRP A 422 -22.84 11.14 -11.97
CA TRP A 422 -23.81 10.77 -10.93
C TRP A 422 -23.83 11.81 -9.80
N LEU A 423 -22.66 12.22 -9.31
CA LEU A 423 -22.58 13.24 -8.23
C LEU A 423 -23.24 14.57 -8.65
N ASN A 424 -23.07 14.98 -9.91
CA ASN A 424 -23.68 16.20 -10.45
C ASN A 424 -25.21 16.10 -10.60
N SER A 425 -25.78 14.90 -10.75
CA SER A 425 -27.23 14.73 -10.86
C SER A 425 -27.93 14.75 -9.51
N LEU A 426 -27.20 14.52 -8.41
CA LEU A 426 -27.74 14.59 -7.06
C LEU A 426 -28.19 16.02 -6.73
N ASN A 427 -29.42 16.17 -6.23
CA ASN A 427 -30.04 17.43 -5.85
C ASN A 427 -30.13 18.45 -7.00
N GLN A 428 -30.07 17.99 -8.25
CA GLN A 428 -30.17 18.85 -9.43
C GLN A 428 -31.54 19.53 -9.50
N TYR A 429 -32.60 18.77 -9.18
CA TYR A 429 -33.98 19.23 -9.10
C TYR A 429 -34.25 20.00 -7.79
N LYS A 430 -35.17 20.97 -7.81
CA LYS A 430 -35.50 21.88 -6.68
C LYS A 430 -34.35 22.80 -6.21
N ASN A 431 -33.59 23.40 -7.14
CA ASN A 431 -32.59 24.43 -6.82
C ASN A 431 -31.49 24.01 -5.81
N GLY A 432 -31.15 22.72 -5.71
CA GLY A 432 -30.12 22.24 -4.77
C GLY A 432 -30.66 21.81 -3.41
N SER A 433 -31.97 21.97 -3.15
CA SER A 433 -32.65 21.52 -1.93
C SER A 433 -33.26 20.10 -2.06
N GLY A 434 -32.70 19.26 -2.92
CA GLY A 434 -33.09 17.85 -3.04
C GLY A 434 -32.57 17.00 -1.88
N ASP A 435 -33.16 15.83 -1.70
CA ASP A 435 -32.83 14.81 -0.69
C ASP A 435 -32.12 13.59 -1.31
N ASP A 436 -31.59 13.70 -2.53
CA ASP A 436 -30.99 12.59 -3.27
C ASP A 436 -29.72 12.07 -2.57
N ARG A 437 -28.90 12.97 -2.03
CA ARG A 437 -27.69 12.59 -1.27
C ARG A 437 -28.06 11.80 -0.02
N ASP A 438 -29.02 12.30 0.77
CA ASP A 438 -29.57 11.60 1.93
C ASP A 438 -30.17 10.24 1.57
N PHE A 439 -30.83 10.14 0.42
CA PHE A 439 -31.33 8.88 -0.11
C PHE A 439 -30.21 7.85 -0.32
N TYR A 440 -29.14 8.19 -1.05
CA TYR A 440 -28.02 7.26 -1.25
C TYR A 440 -27.23 6.96 0.05
N LEU A 441 -27.12 7.93 0.96
CA LEU A 441 -26.57 7.72 2.31
C LEU A 441 -27.39 6.70 3.11
N SER A 442 -28.72 6.76 2.99
CA SER A 442 -29.64 5.79 3.61
C SER A 442 -29.47 4.40 3.01
N LEU A 443 -29.26 4.29 1.69
CA LEU A 443 -28.97 3.03 1.00
C LEU A 443 -27.62 2.44 1.41
N TRP A 444 -26.60 3.28 1.62
CA TRP A 444 -25.32 2.83 2.16
C TRP A 444 -25.47 2.24 3.57
N ASN A 445 -26.37 2.78 4.40
CA ASN A 445 -26.71 2.18 5.70
C ASN A 445 -27.59 0.92 5.57
N GLY A 446 -28.12 0.61 4.38
CA GLY A 446 -29.11 -0.44 4.16
C GLY A 446 -30.47 -0.14 4.79
N ALA A 447 -30.80 1.15 5.00
CA ALA A 447 -32.03 1.57 5.65
C ALA A 447 -33.26 1.28 4.78
N PRO A 448 -34.41 0.88 5.37
CA PRO A 448 -35.65 0.64 4.63
C PRO A 448 -36.09 1.84 3.79
N GLN A 449 -36.47 1.61 2.54
CA GLN A 449 -37.06 2.62 1.66
C GLN A 449 -38.57 2.46 1.62
N LYS A 450 -39.31 3.57 1.78
CA LYS A 450 -40.76 3.61 1.68
C LYS A 450 -41.17 4.74 0.75
N LYS A 451 -41.98 4.42 -0.26
CA LYS A 451 -42.58 5.42 -1.14
C LYS A 451 -44.07 5.22 -1.28
N ASN A 452 -44.83 6.25 -0.91
CA ASN A 452 -46.27 6.30 -1.16
C ASN A 452 -46.52 6.75 -2.60
N ARG A 453 -47.15 5.93 -3.45
CA ARG A 453 -47.57 6.33 -4.80
C ARG A 453 -49.06 6.63 -4.80
N VAL A 454 -49.44 7.86 -5.17
CA VAL A 454 -50.85 8.27 -5.31
C VAL A 454 -51.50 7.62 -6.55
N SER A 455 -50.70 7.23 -7.55
CA SER A 455 -51.20 6.80 -8.88
C SER A 455 -51.24 5.29 -9.14
N GLN A 456 -50.79 4.42 -8.23
CA GLN A 456 -50.76 2.95 -8.43
C GLN A 456 -51.53 2.15 -7.35
N GLY A 457 -52.50 2.78 -6.70
CA GLY A 457 -53.33 2.15 -5.67
C GLY A 457 -52.84 2.40 -4.24
N PRO A 458 -53.56 1.87 -3.23
CA PRO A 458 -53.40 2.25 -1.82
C PRO A 458 -52.12 1.72 -1.14
N MET A 459 -51.36 0.83 -1.79
CA MET A 459 -50.21 0.15 -1.16
C MET A 459 -48.88 0.83 -1.52
N PRO A 460 -48.08 1.27 -0.53
CA PRO A 460 -46.78 1.89 -0.79
C PRO A 460 -45.74 0.87 -1.27
N VAL A 461 -44.83 1.29 -2.15
CA VAL A 461 -43.64 0.52 -2.53
C VAL A 461 -42.69 0.50 -1.33
N HIS A 462 -42.32 -0.71 -0.86
CA HIS A 462 -41.43 -0.88 0.28
C HIS A 462 -40.26 -1.80 -0.08
N ALA A 463 -39.04 -1.25 -0.07
CA ALA A 463 -37.82 -2.05 -0.03
C ALA A 463 -37.33 -2.06 1.43
N ARG A 464 -37.70 -3.08 2.22
CA ARG A 464 -37.42 -3.09 3.66
C ARG A 464 -35.97 -3.38 4.01
N ARG A 465 -35.27 -4.14 3.18
CA ARG A 465 -33.85 -4.48 3.35
C ARG A 465 -33.09 -4.22 2.05
N PRO A 466 -33.05 -2.98 1.54
CA PRO A 466 -32.43 -2.70 0.26
C PRO A 466 -30.95 -3.02 0.32
N PHE A 467 -30.40 -3.48 -0.80
CA PHE A 467 -28.97 -3.60 -1.01
C PHE A 467 -28.62 -2.80 -2.25
N PHE A 468 -27.71 -1.85 -2.09
CA PHE A 468 -27.23 -1.00 -3.16
C PHE A 468 -25.72 -0.87 -3.03
N ALA A 469 -25.00 -1.21 -4.09
CA ALA A 469 -23.57 -1.00 -4.21
C ALA A 469 -23.30 0.01 -5.33
N ALA A 470 -22.17 0.72 -5.26
CA ALA A 470 -21.78 1.67 -6.29
C ALA A 470 -20.27 1.57 -6.55
N THR A 471 -19.88 1.48 -7.81
CA THR A 471 -18.48 1.55 -8.22
C THR A 471 -18.31 2.41 -9.45
N GLY A 472 -17.17 3.06 -9.55
CA GLY A 472 -16.84 3.79 -10.76
C GLY A 472 -15.52 4.51 -10.68
N ALA A 473 -15.22 5.24 -11.74
CA ALA A 473 -14.01 6.01 -11.84
C ALA A 473 -14.27 7.52 -11.70
N ILE A 474 -13.27 8.24 -11.23
CA ILE A 474 -13.30 9.70 -11.14
C ILE A 474 -11.92 10.28 -11.45
N THR A 475 -11.89 11.49 -12.00
CA THR A 475 -10.63 12.22 -12.21
C THR A 475 -10.27 13.07 -10.98
N PRO A 476 -8.98 13.31 -10.69
CA PRO A 476 -8.56 14.14 -9.57
C PRO A 476 -9.23 15.52 -9.52
N SER A 477 -9.38 16.18 -10.68
CA SER A 477 -10.04 17.50 -10.80
C SER A 477 -11.54 17.51 -10.51
N LYS A 478 -12.15 16.35 -10.26
CA LYS A 478 -13.58 16.22 -9.97
C LYS A 478 -13.85 15.67 -8.56
N LEU A 479 -12.82 15.50 -7.73
CA LEU A 479 -12.97 14.99 -6.36
C LEU A 479 -13.88 15.87 -5.51
N ASP A 480 -13.86 17.19 -5.73
CA ASP A 480 -14.70 18.15 -5.01
C ASP A 480 -16.20 17.93 -5.19
N ARG A 481 -16.62 17.18 -6.23
CA ARG A 481 -18.03 16.78 -6.41
C ARG A 481 -18.56 15.87 -5.30
N PHE A 482 -17.69 15.24 -4.51
CA PHE A 482 -18.13 14.52 -3.31
C PHE A 482 -18.52 15.46 -2.17
N THR A 483 -17.99 16.68 -2.14
CA THR A 483 -18.12 17.64 -1.03
C THR A 483 -18.71 18.97 -1.46
N GLU A 484 -19.17 19.10 -2.70
CA GLU A 484 -19.77 20.31 -3.25
C GLU A 484 -21.18 20.06 -3.79
N ASP A 485 -22.05 21.07 -3.67
CA ASP A 485 -23.31 21.14 -4.42
C ASP A 485 -23.06 21.58 -5.88
N LYS A 486 -24.14 21.63 -6.68
CA LYS A 486 -24.09 22.08 -8.08
C LYS A 486 -23.60 23.54 -8.26
N ASN A 487 -23.59 24.33 -7.20
CA ASN A 487 -23.13 25.72 -7.19
C ASN A 487 -21.70 25.85 -6.64
N GLY A 488 -21.01 24.74 -6.35
CA GLY A 488 -19.66 24.74 -5.77
C GLY A 488 -19.63 25.10 -4.29
N ARG A 489 -20.76 25.01 -3.58
CA ARG A 489 -20.80 25.24 -2.12
C ARG A 489 -20.43 23.96 -1.40
N TYR A 490 -19.59 24.08 -0.38
CA TYR A 490 -19.23 22.96 0.47
C TYR A 490 -20.45 22.34 1.16
N VAL A 491 -20.55 21.02 1.11
CA VAL A 491 -21.60 20.19 1.73
C VAL A 491 -20.92 19.13 2.58
N ASP A 492 -21.14 19.22 3.89
CA ASP A 492 -20.67 18.23 4.87
C ASP A 492 -21.84 17.32 5.30
N ASP A 493 -22.13 16.33 4.48
CA ASP A 493 -23.16 15.31 4.75
C ASP A 493 -22.56 13.90 4.96
N GLY A 494 -21.23 13.81 4.97
CA GLY A 494 -20.49 12.56 5.09
C GLY A 494 -20.66 11.61 3.89
N PHE A 495 -20.98 12.10 2.69
CA PHE A 495 -20.98 11.26 1.48
C PHE A 495 -19.57 10.77 1.15
N LEU A 496 -18.58 11.67 1.17
CA LEU A 496 -17.17 11.32 0.98
C LEU A 496 -16.72 10.28 2.02
N ASP A 497 -17.11 10.44 3.29
CA ASP A 497 -16.76 9.54 4.40
C ASP A 497 -17.15 8.07 4.18
N ARG A 498 -18.12 7.81 3.31
CA ARG A 498 -18.65 6.48 3.02
C ARG A 498 -18.06 5.85 1.77
N MET A 499 -17.25 6.62 1.01
CA MET A 499 -16.53 6.16 -0.17
C MET A 499 -15.23 5.46 0.22
N LEU A 500 -15.00 4.29 -0.36
CA LEU A 500 -13.70 3.63 -0.39
C LEU A 500 -12.93 4.13 -1.63
N LEU A 501 -11.91 4.96 -1.40
CA LEU A 501 -11.19 5.68 -2.45
C LEU A 501 -9.85 5.02 -2.74
N SER A 502 -9.56 4.83 -4.03
CA SER A 502 -8.27 4.35 -4.51
C SER A 502 -7.63 5.41 -5.41
N TYR A 503 -6.60 6.11 -4.91
CA TYR A 503 -5.81 7.07 -5.69
C TYR A 503 -4.33 6.65 -5.78
N PRO A 504 -4.02 5.61 -6.56
CA PRO A 504 -2.67 5.06 -6.70
C PRO A 504 -1.74 5.99 -7.49
N SER A 505 -0.45 5.61 -7.51
CA SER A 505 0.56 6.23 -8.35
C SER A 505 0.24 6.00 -9.83
N GLU A 506 0.69 6.93 -10.66
CA GLU A 506 0.54 6.79 -12.11
C GLU A 506 1.46 5.69 -12.63
N VAL A 507 0.88 4.79 -13.41
CA VAL A 507 1.61 3.77 -14.17
C VAL A 507 1.91 4.36 -15.55
N ARG A 508 3.16 4.24 -15.99
CA ARG A 508 3.55 4.67 -17.34
C ARG A 508 2.95 3.73 -18.36
N PHE A 509 2.37 4.30 -19.40
CA PHE A 509 1.85 3.53 -20.53
C PHE A 509 2.96 2.71 -21.19
N LYS A 510 2.71 1.42 -21.39
CA LYS A 510 3.56 0.49 -22.13
C LYS A 510 2.68 -0.33 -23.05
N TRP A 511 2.83 -0.14 -24.36
CA TRP A 511 2.13 -0.96 -25.34
C TRP A 511 2.58 -2.43 -25.24
N SER A 512 1.63 -3.36 -25.27
CA SER A 512 1.85 -4.79 -25.49
C SER A 512 0.82 -5.32 -26.49
N TRP A 513 1.16 -6.43 -27.17
CA TRP A 513 0.23 -7.24 -27.94
C TRP A 513 -0.44 -8.33 -27.10
N ASP A 514 -0.04 -8.46 -25.84
CA ASP A 514 -0.63 -9.43 -24.91
C ASP A 514 -2.08 -9.04 -24.61
N ASP A 515 -2.99 -10.00 -24.68
CA ASP A 515 -4.37 -9.84 -24.26
C ASP A 515 -4.56 -10.29 -22.81
N VAL A 516 -5.64 -9.79 -22.19
CA VAL A 516 -6.10 -10.35 -20.92
C VAL A 516 -6.52 -11.81 -21.14
N THR A 517 -5.88 -12.74 -20.45
CA THR A 517 -6.05 -14.18 -20.71
C THR A 517 -7.48 -14.65 -20.43
N GLY A 518 -8.04 -15.42 -21.37
CA GLY A 518 -9.44 -15.88 -21.29
C GLY A 518 -9.74 -16.77 -20.08
N ASP A 519 -8.78 -17.56 -19.61
CA ASP A 519 -8.96 -18.46 -18.47
C ASP A 519 -9.18 -17.70 -17.16
N ALA A 520 -8.41 -16.64 -16.91
CA ALA A 520 -8.53 -15.83 -15.70
C ALA A 520 -9.86 -15.06 -15.66
N VAL A 521 -10.30 -14.54 -16.81
CA VAL A 521 -11.62 -13.91 -16.98
C VAL A 521 -12.74 -14.93 -16.73
N SER A 522 -12.62 -16.12 -17.31
CA SER A 522 -13.57 -17.22 -17.11
C SER A 522 -13.69 -17.63 -15.65
N ASP A 523 -12.56 -17.75 -14.95
CA ASP A 523 -12.53 -18.11 -13.53
C ASP A 523 -13.15 -17.05 -12.63
N TRP A 524 -12.96 -15.76 -12.96
CA TRP A 524 -13.70 -14.67 -12.30
C TRP A 524 -15.21 -14.76 -12.55
N SER A 525 -15.64 -14.95 -13.80
CA SER A 525 -17.07 -15.14 -14.13
C SER A 525 -17.68 -16.33 -13.38
N LYS A 526 -16.97 -17.47 -13.25
CA LYS A 526 -17.42 -18.64 -12.48
C LYS A 526 -17.55 -18.32 -10.99
N ALA A 527 -16.54 -17.67 -10.39
CA ALA A 527 -16.58 -17.29 -8.98
C ALA A 527 -17.72 -16.30 -8.70
N PHE A 528 -17.87 -15.27 -9.54
CA PHE A 528 -18.97 -14.31 -9.49
C PHE A 528 -20.34 -15.00 -9.58
N ARG A 529 -20.53 -15.91 -10.55
CA ARG A 529 -21.77 -16.68 -10.71
C ARG A 529 -22.06 -17.55 -9.51
N ARG A 530 -21.04 -18.14 -8.89
CA ARG A 530 -21.21 -18.94 -7.67
C ARG A 530 -21.65 -18.07 -6.48
N LEU A 531 -21.16 -16.84 -6.36
CA LEU A 531 -21.66 -15.87 -5.38
C LEU A 531 -23.11 -15.50 -5.66
N TRP A 532 -23.44 -15.19 -6.92
CA TRP A 532 -24.80 -14.85 -7.35
C TRP A 532 -25.80 -15.98 -7.13
N ASN A 533 -25.43 -17.21 -7.45
CA ASN A 533 -26.30 -18.39 -7.35
C ASN A 533 -26.51 -18.89 -5.92
N ARG A 534 -25.96 -18.21 -4.90
CA ARG A 534 -26.30 -18.50 -3.51
C ARG A 534 -27.81 -18.36 -3.31
N GLU A 535 -28.40 -19.35 -2.66
CA GLU A 535 -29.82 -19.34 -2.35
C GLU A 535 -30.18 -18.11 -1.50
N MET A 536 -31.21 -17.39 -1.93
CA MET A 536 -31.76 -16.26 -1.21
C MET A 536 -33.05 -16.69 -0.54
N VAL A 537 -33.11 -16.58 0.79
CA VAL A 537 -34.38 -16.71 1.49
C VAL A 537 -35.12 -15.39 1.33
N VAL A 538 -36.30 -15.40 0.74
CA VAL A 538 -37.16 -14.21 0.62
C VAL A 538 -38.32 -14.36 1.60
N ASP A 539 -38.54 -13.32 2.40
CA ASP A 539 -39.73 -13.18 3.24
C ASP A 539 -40.74 -12.32 2.48
N ASP A 540 -41.95 -12.82 2.27
CA ASP A 540 -43.00 -12.16 1.47
C ASP A 540 -43.33 -10.73 1.97
N VAL A 541 -43.05 -10.44 3.25
CA VAL A 541 -43.33 -9.15 3.88
C VAL A 541 -42.06 -8.32 4.04
N MET A 542 -40.92 -8.95 4.32
CA MET A 542 -39.67 -8.30 4.74
C MET A 542 -38.57 -8.27 3.66
N GLY A 543 -38.78 -8.91 2.51
CA GLY A 543 -37.81 -9.04 1.42
C GLY A 543 -36.70 -10.05 1.72
N GLY A 544 -35.56 -9.92 1.04
CA GLY A 544 -34.40 -10.81 1.24
C GLY A 544 -33.97 -10.92 2.71
N LYS A 545 -33.93 -12.14 3.24
CA LYS A 545 -33.50 -12.48 4.60
C LYS A 545 -32.10 -13.08 4.52
N ALA A 546 -31.12 -12.30 4.97
CA ALA A 546 -29.73 -12.73 4.96
C ALA A 546 -29.49 -13.89 5.93
N VAL A 547 -28.63 -14.83 5.51
CA VAL A 547 -28.01 -15.80 6.43
C VAL A 547 -26.90 -15.07 7.19
N HIS A 548 -26.99 -15.10 8.52
CA HIS A 548 -26.02 -14.46 9.39
C HIS A 548 -24.83 -15.39 9.65
N LEU A 549 -23.62 -14.93 9.30
CA LEU A 549 -22.39 -15.66 9.55
C LEU A 549 -21.70 -15.09 10.79
N PRO A 550 -21.50 -15.90 11.85
CA PRO A 550 -20.73 -15.46 13.00
C PRO A 550 -19.23 -15.50 12.69
N PHE A 551 -18.43 -14.81 13.52
CA PHE A 551 -17.00 -15.05 13.61
C PHE A 551 -16.69 -16.40 14.26
N ASP A 552 -15.59 -17.03 13.84
CA ASP A 552 -14.91 -18.00 14.69
C ASP A 552 -14.18 -17.31 15.86
N ASP A 553 -13.69 -18.07 16.83
CA ASP A 553 -13.07 -17.53 18.04
C ASP A 553 -11.80 -16.69 17.76
N ALA A 554 -11.02 -17.07 16.74
CA ALA A 554 -9.80 -16.36 16.38
C ALA A 554 -10.13 -15.02 15.68
N ALA A 555 -11.09 -15.03 14.75
CA ALA A 555 -11.60 -13.86 14.05
C ALA A 555 -12.23 -12.87 15.03
N LYS A 556 -12.98 -13.36 16.02
CA LYS A 556 -13.61 -12.51 17.04
C LYS A 556 -12.57 -11.74 17.86
N LYS A 557 -11.49 -12.42 18.29
CA LYS A 557 -10.37 -11.79 19.02
C LYS A 557 -9.63 -10.77 18.17
N ALA A 558 -9.33 -11.10 16.91
CA ALA A 558 -8.68 -10.19 15.97
C ALA A 558 -9.53 -8.94 15.72
N TRP A 559 -10.84 -9.11 15.50
CA TRP A 559 -11.79 -8.02 15.34
C TRP A 559 -11.85 -7.11 16.58
N GLU A 560 -11.98 -7.69 17.78
CA GLU A 560 -12.05 -6.94 19.04
C GLU A 560 -10.80 -6.10 19.27
N SER A 561 -9.62 -6.67 19.04
CA SER A 561 -8.34 -5.95 19.12
C SER A 561 -8.30 -4.79 18.13
N TRP A 562 -8.63 -5.06 16.87
CA TRP A 562 -8.56 -4.06 15.81
C TRP A 562 -9.58 -2.92 16.00
N ILE A 563 -10.86 -3.23 16.23
CA ILE A 563 -11.89 -2.19 16.35
C ILE A 563 -11.63 -1.27 17.55
N THR A 564 -11.08 -1.81 18.63
CA THR A 564 -10.71 -1.02 19.81
C THR A 564 -9.57 -0.06 19.47
N ALA A 565 -8.49 -0.56 18.84
CA ALA A 565 -7.37 0.27 18.40
C ALA A 565 -7.81 1.35 17.40
N HIS A 566 -8.56 0.95 16.36
CA HIS A 566 -9.07 1.84 15.31
C HIS A 566 -9.93 2.98 15.84
N MET A 567 -10.84 2.69 16.78
CA MET A 567 -11.67 3.74 17.38
C MET A 567 -10.87 4.63 18.33
N ASN A 568 -9.85 4.08 19.00
CA ASN A 568 -8.99 4.85 19.90
C ASN A 568 -8.10 5.87 19.18
N GLU A 569 -7.74 5.64 17.91
CA GLU A 569 -7.04 6.63 17.07
C GLU A 569 -7.77 7.99 17.09
N THR A 570 -9.11 7.99 17.04
CA THR A 570 -9.89 9.24 16.98
C THR A 570 -9.95 10.02 18.30
N TYR A 571 -9.52 9.43 19.41
CA TYR A 571 -9.45 10.09 20.72
C TYR A 571 -8.05 10.63 21.05
N GLU A 572 -7.06 10.43 20.18
CA GLU A 572 -5.74 11.02 20.33
C GLU A 572 -5.83 12.56 20.23
N SER A 573 -5.06 13.27 21.06
CA SER A 573 -5.20 14.72 21.23
C SER A 573 -4.88 15.55 19.98
N ASP A 574 -4.20 14.94 19.02
CA ASP A 574 -3.74 15.52 17.75
C ASP A 574 -4.44 14.89 16.53
N PHE A 575 -5.48 14.08 16.74
CA PHE A 575 -6.24 13.50 15.63
C PHE A 575 -7.04 14.58 14.87
N PRO A 576 -6.93 14.70 13.53
CA PRO A 576 -7.61 15.75 12.79
C PRO A 576 -9.14 15.61 12.77
N ASP A 577 -9.87 16.68 13.14
CA ASP A 577 -11.34 16.71 13.22
C ASP A 577 -12.03 16.25 11.92
N HIS A 578 -11.52 16.69 10.77
CA HIS A 578 -12.08 16.36 9.45
C HIS A 578 -11.91 14.88 9.07
N LEU A 579 -11.11 14.10 9.82
CA LEU A 579 -10.96 12.65 9.62
C LEU A 579 -11.83 11.82 10.58
N VAL A 580 -12.50 12.43 11.57
CA VAL A 580 -13.31 11.71 12.55
C VAL A 580 -14.52 11.03 11.88
N GLY A 581 -15.19 11.76 10.99
CA GLY A 581 -16.28 11.25 10.15
C GLY A 581 -15.94 9.96 9.40
N PRO A 582 -14.95 9.96 8.49
CA PRO A 582 -14.54 8.79 7.73
C PRO A 582 -13.99 7.66 8.61
N TRP A 583 -13.20 7.96 9.66
CA TRP A 583 -12.73 6.94 10.60
C TRP A 583 -13.87 6.22 11.28
N SER A 584 -14.95 6.93 11.64
CA SER A 584 -16.14 6.29 12.19
C SER A 584 -16.80 5.29 11.23
N LYS A 585 -16.67 5.48 9.90
CA LYS A 585 -17.28 4.62 8.87
C LYS A 585 -16.42 3.42 8.52
N PHE A 586 -15.10 3.50 8.69
CA PHE A 586 -14.18 2.39 8.44
C PHE A 586 -14.48 1.15 9.28
N ARG A 587 -15.08 1.27 10.48
CA ARG A 587 -15.55 0.09 11.25
C ARG A 587 -16.61 -0.70 10.48
N THR A 588 -17.55 -0.01 9.86
CA THR A 588 -18.62 -0.63 9.06
C THR A 588 -18.02 -1.17 7.78
N GLN A 589 -17.20 -0.39 7.06
CA GLN A 589 -16.57 -0.85 5.83
C GLN A 589 -15.66 -2.07 6.04
N CYS A 590 -14.91 -2.13 7.16
CA CYS A 590 -14.11 -3.30 7.51
C CYS A 590 -14.96 -4.56 7.59
N ALA A 591 -16.08 -4.52 8.31
CA ALA A 591 -17.01 -5.65 8.40
C ALA A 591 -17.54 -6.10 7.04
N ARG A 592 -17.79 -5.16 6.11
CA ARG A 592 -18.24 -5.48 4.75
C ARG A 592 -17.13 -6.11 3.91
N LEU A 593 -15.91 -5.59 4.03
CA LEU A 593 -14.73 -6.15 3.37
C LEU A 593 -14.41 -7.56 3.89
N ILE A 594 -14.53 -7.80 5.20
CA ILE A 594 -14.41 -9.13 5.80
C ILE A 594 -15.35 -10.12 5.13
N LEU A 595 -16.64 -9.76 5.03
CA LEU A 595 -17.64 -10.61 4.40
C LEU A 595 -17.30 -10.88 2.93
N ILE A 596 -16.92 -9.85 2.18
CA ILE A 596 -16.56 -9.99 0.76
C ILE A 596 -15.37 -10.94 0.57
N LEU A 597 -14.30 -10.74 1.34
CA LEU A 597 -13.09 -11.56 1.24
C LEU A 597 -13.35 -13.01 1.66
N ASP A 598 -14.14 -13.22 2.71
CA ASP A 598 -14.54 -14.56 3.14
C ASP A 598 -15.34 -15.28 2.05
N GLN A 599 -16.33 -14.60 1.47
CA GLN A 599 -17.17 -15.16 0.42
C GLN A 599 -16.41 -15.35 -0.90
N LEU A 600 -15.44 -14.49 -1.23
CA LEU A 600 -14.53 -14.72 -2.35
C LEU A 600 -13.70 -15.99 -2.14
N ARG A 601 -13.10 -16.19 -0.95
CA ARG A 601 -12.39 -17.43 -0.62
C ARG A 601 -13.31 -18.64 -0.74
N TRP A 602 -14.55 -18.53 -0.27
CA TRP A 602 -15.57 -19.57 -0.46
C TRP A 602 -15.83 -19.85 -1.94
N ALA A 603 -16.05 -18.82 -2.77
CA ALA A 603 -16.41 -18.94 -4.17
C ALA A 603 -15.30 -19.60 -5.03
N TYR A 604 -14.03 -19.33 -4.72
CA TYR A 604 -12.88 -19.95 -5.38
C TYR A 604 -12.53 -21.34 -4.83
N ASP A 605 -13.03 -21.73 -3.66
CA ASP A 605 -12.81 -23.06 -3.09
C ASP A 605 -13.95 -24.01 -3.49
N ALA A 606 -13.72 -24.79 -4.55
CA ALA A 606 -14.67 -25.78 -5.07
C ALA A 606 -14.98 -26.91 -4.07
N LYS A 607 -14.12 -27.14 -3.06
CA LYS A 607 -14.34 -28.18 -2.04
C LYS A 607 -15.31 -27.74 -0.95
N ARG A 608 -15.51 -26.44 -0.77
CA ARG A 608 -16.49 -25.90 0.19
C ARG A 608 -17.91 -26.11 -0.34
N GLY A 609 -18.77 -26.72 0.48
CA GLY A 609 -20.18 -26.93 0.15
C GLY A 609 -20.99 -25.61 0.07
N ALA A 610 -22.27 -25.74 -0.27
CA ALA A 610 -23.17 -24.59 -0.46
C ALA A 610 -23.45 -23.77 0.82
N LYS A 611 -23.31 -24.38 2.01
CA LYS A 611 -23.51 -23.70 3.29
C LYS A 611 -22.26 -22.90 3.68
N ALA A 612 -22.44 -21.62 3.98
CA ALA A 612 -21.36 -20.80 4.54
C ALA A 612 -21.15 -21.15 6.01
N GLY A 613 -19.88 -21.31 6.41
CA GLY A 613 -19.47 -21.53 7.79
C GLY A 613 -19.22 -20.22 8.53
N ALA A 614 -18.64 -20.32 9.73
CA ALA A 614 -18.15 -19.16 10.47
C ALA A 614 -17.01 -18.46 9.70
N VAL A 615 -16.94 -17.14 9.83
CA VAL A 615 -15.92 -16.31 9.20
C VAL A 615 -14.60 -16.45 9.95
N GLY A 616 -13.54 -16.79 9.21
CA GLY A 616 -12.22 -17.06 9.76
C GLY A 616 -11.32 -15.84 9.91
N VAL A 617 -10.30 -15.97 10.77
CA VAL A 617 -9.36 -14.88 11.12
C VAL A 617 -8.65 -14.26 9.92
N LYS A 618 -8.31 -15.07 8.91
CA LYS A 618 -7.64 -14.60 7.69
C LYS A 618 -8.44 -13.52 6.96
N SER A 619 -9.77 -13.64 6.94
CA SER A 619 -10.66 -12.65 6.31
C SER A 619 -10.67 -11.33 7.10
N VAL A 620 -10.53 -11.40 8.43
CA VAL A 620 -10.37 -10.23 9.31
C VAL A 620 -9.05 -9.52 9.05
N GLU A 621 -7.94 -10.24 9.10
CA GLU A 621 -6.60 -9.67 8.85
C GLU A 621 -6.48 -9.05 7.46
N SER A 622 -7.01 -9.74 6.44
CA SER A 622 -7.01 -9.24 5.06
C SER A 622 -7.85 -7.96 4.90
N ALA A 623 -8.99 -7.86 5.59
CA ALA A 623 -9.82 -6.66 5.56
C ALA A 623 -9.18 -5.48 6.31
N ILE A 624 -8.43 -5.75 7.39
CA ILE A 624 -7.68 -4.73 8.11
C ILE A 624 -6.63 -4.08 7.20
N GLN A 625 -5.88 -4.90 6.45
CA GLN A 625 -4.91 -4.39 5.45
C GLN A 625 -5.58 -3.50 4.40
N LEU A 626 -6.77 -3.88 3.91
CA LEU A 626 -7.54 -3.04 3.00
C LEU A 626 -7.98 -1.72 3.66
N VAL A 627 -8.40 -1.74 4.92
CA VAL A 627 -8.77 -0.51 5.63
C VAL A 627 -7.57 0.42 5.78
N ASP A 628 -6.39 -0.09 6.11
CA ASP A 628 -5.17 0.71 6.20
C ASP A 628 -4.82 1.34 4.84
N TYR A 629 -4.95 0.56 3.77
CA TYR A 629 -4.88 1.05 2.38
C TYR A 629 -5.86 2.20 2.12
N PHE A 630 -7.15 2.01 2.40
CA PHE A 630 -8.17 3.01 2.13
C PHE A 630 -8.05 4.25 3.01
N LYS A 631 -7.60 4.12 4.28
CA LYS A 631 -7.27 5.26 5.16
C LYS A 631 -6.17 6.13 4.55
N ALA A 632 -5.10 5.51 4.04
CA ALA A 632 -4.00 6.25 3.41
C ALA A 632 -4.48 6.98 2.13
N HIS A 633 -5.29 6.32 1.31
CA HIS A 633 -5.81 6.91 0.08
C HIS A 633 -6.87 7.98 0.35
N PHE A 634 -7.65 7.86 1.43
CA PHE A 634 -8.56 8.90 1.89
C PHE A 634 -7.79 10.16 2.30
N ARG A 635 -6.72 10.02 3.11
CA ARG A 635 -5.84 11.15 3.47
C ARG A 635 -5.28 11.84 2.25
N ARG A 636 -4.80 11.06 1.27
CA ARG A 636 -4.30 11.59 -0.01
C ARG A 636 -5.36 12.37 -0.78
N VAL A 637 -6.60 11.88 -0.84
CA VAL A 637 -7.71 12.59 -1.50
C VAL A 637 -8.00 13.91 -0.79
N VAL A 638 -8.13 13.91 0.55
CA VAL A 638 -8.38 15.15 1.31
C VAL A 638 -7.23 16.15 1.16
N GLN A 639 -5.99 15.70 1.18
CA GLN A 639 -4.82 16.54 0.92
C GLN A 639 -4.87 17.21 -0.47
N ILE A 640 -5.38 16.51 -1.48
CA ILE A 640 -5.50 17.03 -2.84
C ILE A 640 -6.70 17.97 -2.98
N GLN A 641 -7.84 17.66 -2.36
CA GLN A 641 -9.04 18.52 -2.35
C GLN A 641 -8.83 19.82 -1.57
N ALA A 642 -8.03 19.79 -0.51
CA ALA A 642 -7.61 21.00 0.18
C ALA A 642 -6.81 21.96 -0.73
N GLY A 643 -6.46 21.52 -1.95
CA GLY A 643 -5.38 22.06 -2.76
C GLY A 643 -4.05 21.61 -2.19
N ASN A 644 -3.02 21.47 -3.02
CA ASN A 644 -1.63 21.46 -2.58
C ASN A 644 -1.38 22.76 -1.77
N GLN A 645 -1.80 22.81 -0.51
CA GLN A 645 -1.78 24.03 0.27
C GLN A 645 -0.33 24.36 0.51
N ASP A 646 0.12 25.37 -0.22
CA ASP A 646 1.04 26.35 0.29
C ASP A 646 0.72 26.55 1.77
N ASN A 647 1.60 26.08 2.64
CA ASN A 647 1.52 26.28 4.07
C ASN A 647 2.42 27.49 4.36
N PRO A 648 1.88 28.72 4.28
CA PRO A 648 2.70 29.94 4.41
C PRO A 648 3.39 29.99 5.78
N ASP A 649 2.78 29.41 6.80
CA ASP A 649 3.35 29.28 8.13
C ASP A 649 4.55 28.33 8.16
N ALA A 650 4.47 27.17 7.48
CA ALA A 650 5.60 26.27 7.31
C ALA A 650 6.70 26.85 6.43
N ARG A 651 6.34 27.60 5.37
CA ARG A 651 7.31 28.32 4.53
C ARG A 651 8.02 29.42 5.31
N ASP A 652 7.30 30.21 6.11
CA ASP A 652 7.90 31.23 6.98
C ASP A 652 8.88 30.60 8.00
N VAL A 653 8.53 29.45 8.57
CA VAL A 653 9.43 28.69 9.47
C VAL A 653 10.64 28.15 8.73
N LEU A 654 10.46 27.61 7.52
CA LEU A 654 11.55 27.08 6.70
C LEU A 654 12.49 28.18 6.21
N ASP A 655 11.95 29.29 5.70
CA ASP A 655 12.70 30.47 5.26
C ASP A 655 13.48 31.07 6.42
N TRP A 656 12.86 31.20 7.60
CA TRP A 656 13.58 31.62 8.80
C TRP A 656 14.72 30.65 9.15
N ALA A 657 14.49 29.34 9.08
CA ALA A 657 15.50 28.34 9.42
C ALA A 657 16.69 28.36 8.45
N ILE A 658 16.43 28.49 7.15
CA ILE A 658 17.45 28.56 6.09
C ILE A 658 18.25 29.88 6.20
N ASN A 659 17.58 31.02 6.36
CA ASN A 659 18.21 32.35 6.38
C ASN A 659 19.12 32.59 7.60
N ARG A 660 19.07 31.72 8.62
CA ARG A 660 20.01 31.74 9.75
C ARG A 660 21.42 31.27 9.38
N GLY A 661 21.61 30.64 8.23
CA GLY A 661 22.90 30.09 7.79
C GLY A 661 23.40 28.93 8.65
N SER A 662 22.53 28.29 9.43
CA SER A 662 22.85 27.10 10.22
C SER A 662 22.03 25.92 9.70
N SER A 663 22.66 24.75 9.58
CA SER A 663 21.99 23.52 9.13
C SER A 663 21.04 22.92 10.17
N ARG A 664 20.91 23.55 11.35
CA ARG A 664 20.14 23.02 12.49
C ARG A 664 19.44 24.15 13.24
N PHE A 665 18.29 23.83 13.84
CA PHE A 665 17.61 24.73 14.79
C PHE A 665 16.94 23.95 15.92
N SER A 666 16.75 24.60 17.07
CA SER A 666 15.98 24.02 18.18
C SER A 666 14.56 24.55 18.23
N GLU A 667 13.65 23.76 18.79
CA GLU A 667 12.26 24.17 18.99
C GLU A 667 12.15 25.45 19.84
N ARG A 668 13.09 25.67 20.78
CA ARG A 668 13.14 26.89 21.61
C ARG A 668 13.42 28.14 20.78
N GLU A 669 14.31 28.04 19.80
CA GLU A 669 14.64 29.17 18.92
C GLU A 669 13.47 29.51 18.01
N ALA A 670 12.81 28.48 17.44
CA ALA A 670 11.60 28.68 16.64
C ALA A 670 10.48 29.30 17.49
N LYS A 671 10.24 28.80 18.70
CA LYS A 671 9.29 29.41 19.65
C LYS A 671 9.65 30.84 20.03
N GLY A 672 10.94 31.16 20.11
CA GLY A 672 11.44 32.50 20.39
C GLY A 672 11.15 33.49 19.26
N ASN A 673 11.39 33.06 18.01
CA ASN A 673 11.17 33.88 16.81
C ASN A 673 9.68 34.11 16.53
N PHE A 674 8.86 33.06 16.62
CA PHE A 674 7.43 33.09 16.28
C PHE A 674 6.51 33.34 17.49
N ARG A 675 7.00 33.99 18.57
CA ARG A 675 6.25 34.21 19.83
C ARG A 675 4.87 34.84 19.62
N ALA A 676 4.77 35.85 18.74
CA ALA A 676 3.52 36.56 18.49
C ALA A 676 2.47 35.63 17.84
N ARG A 677 2.86 34.90 16.79
CA ARG A 677 1.98 33.93 16.12
C ARG A 677 1.59 32.75 17.01
N ILE A 678 2.49 32.28 17.87
CA ILE A 678 2.17 31.21 18.84
C ILE A 678 1.15 31.68 19.89
N LYS A 679 1.15 32.98 20.21
CA LYS A 679 0.14 33.56 21.12
C LYS A 679 -1.25 33.59 20.48
N GLU A 680 -1.32 33.77 19.17
CA GLU A 680 -2.55 33.76 18.38
C GLU A 680 -3.03 32.33 18.08
N SER A 681 -2.12 31.41 17.78
CA SER A 681 -2.41 29.99 17.55
C SER A 681 -1.37 29.10 18.25
N LYS A 682 -1.79 28.40 19.31
CA LYS A 682 -0.89 27.53 20.10
C LYS A 682 -0.32 26.34 19.31
N SER A 683 -1.01 25.90 18.25
CA SER A 683 -0.63 24.75 17.42
C SER A 683 0.16 25.13 16.16
N PHE A 684 0.30 26.43 15.85
CA PHE A 684 1.03 26.95 14.68
C PHE A 684 2.35 26.22 14.42
N LEU A 685 3.25 26.22 15.42
CA LEU A 685 4.61 25.71 15.23
C LEU A 685 4.63 24.19 15.11
N THR A 686 3.77 23.50 15.84
CA THR A 686 3.65 22.03 15.80
C THR A 686 3.21 21.57 14.42
N HIS A 687 2.19 22.20 13.84
CA HIS A 687 1.70 21.88 12.50
C HIS A 687 2.71 22.24 11.41
N ALA A 688 3.37 23.41 11.51
CA ALA A 688 4.40 23.82 10.57
C ALA A 688 5.58 22.84 10.53
N VAL A 689 6.08 22.41 11.69
CA VAL A 689 7.19 21.45 11.80
C VAL A 689 6.80 20.08 11.26
N ALA A 690 5.61 19.57 11.61
CA ALA A 690 5.13 18.29 11.10
C ALA A 690 5.03 18.29 9.56
N TRP A 691 4.50 19.38 8.99
CA TRP A 691 4.36 19.56 7.55
C TRP A 691 5.71 19.56 6.81
N LEU A 692 6.74 20.18 7.40
CA LEU A 692 8.10 20.21 6.86
C LEU A 692 8.83 18.86 6.97
N ILE A 693 8.58 18.09 8.02
CA ILE A 693 9.12 16.73 8.16
C ILE A 693 8.54 15.81 7.10
N GLU A 694 7.23 15.86 6.89
CA GLU A 694 6.52 15.05 5.90
C GLU A 694 7.01 15.29 4.45
N ARG A 695 7.53 16.48 4.16
CA ARG A 695 8.02 16.89 2.83
C ARG A 695 9.53 16.83 2.69
N HIS A 696 10.19 16.15 3.63
CA HIS A 696 11.64 15.98 3.70
C HIS A 696 12.40 17.32 3.74
N CYS A 697 11.78 18.40 4.21
CA CYS A 697 12.46 19.70 4.34
C CYS A 697 13.31 19.79 5.61
N ILE A 698 12.88 19.12 6.69
CA ILE A 698 13.61 19.01 7.96
C ILE A 698 13.43 17.60 8.55
N ARG A 699 14.29 17.18 9.49
CA ARG A 699 14.11 15.94 10.25
C ARG A 699 14.46 16.11 11.72
N PRO A 700 13.80 15.41 12.66
CA PRO A 700 14.15 15.47 14.07
C PRO A 700 15.49 14.76 14.30
N LEU A 701 16.38 15.39 15.06
CA LEU A 701 17.62 14.76 15.52
C LEU A 701 17.31 13.85 16.73
N PRO A 702 17.91 12.64 16.80
CA PRO A 702 17.77 11.79 17.97
C PRO A 702 18.27 12.54 19.21
N ALA A 703 17.47 12.51 20.28
CA ALA A 703 17.86 13.14 21.54
C ALA A 703 19.17 12.50 22.04
N PRO A 704 20.20 13.28 22.41
CA PRO A 704 21.42 12.72 22.97
C PRO A 704 21.09 11.89 24.22
N VAL A 705 21.75 10.74 24.35
CA VAL A 705 21.66 9.88 25.54
C VAL A 705 21.93 10.73 26.79
N LYS A 706 20.98 10.70 27.73
CA LYS A 706 20.92 11.61 28.89
C LYS A 706 22.25 11.70 29.63
N ALA A 707 22.81 12.90 29.73
CA ALA A 707 23.54 13.31 30.93
C ALA A 707 22.50 13.69 32.01
N VAL A 708 22.68 13.17 33.21
CA VAL A 708 21.76 13.31 34.36
C VAL A 708 21.41 14.80 34.59
N GLY A 709 20.11 15.12 34.64
CA GLY A 709 19.60 16.38 35.20
C GLY A 709 19.02 17.43 34.24
N ARG A 710 19.03 17.22 32.91
CA ARG A 710 18.34 18.13 31.96
C ARG A 710 17.55 17.36 30.91
N THR A 711 16.30 17.78 30.67
CA THR A 711 15.52 17.34 29.50
C THR A 711 16.23 17.78 28.22
N ALA A 712 16.65 16.81 27.41
CA ALA A 712 17.16 17.06 26.07
C ALA A 712 16.08 17.76 25.24
N LYS A 713 16.45 18.81 24.51
CA LYS A 713 15.51 19.62 23.72
C LYS A 713 15.42 19.07 22.31
N ALA A 714 14.20 19.04 21.76
CA ALA A 714 14.00 18.71 20.34
C ALA A 714 14.79 19.69 19.46
N ALA A 715 15.64 19.12 18.61
CA ALA A 715 16.43 19.82 17.60
C ALA A 715 16.14 19.21 16.24
N TYR A 716 16.11 20.05 15.22
CA TYR A 716 15.80 19.67 13.84
C TYR A 716 17.03 19.96 12.98
N GLU A 717 17.28 19.07 12.04
CA GLU A 717 18.26 19.25 10.96
C GLU A 717 17.51 19.64 9.68
N ILE A 718 18.06 20.59 8.91
CA ILE A 718 17.49 21.08 7.66
C ILE A 718 18.06 20.24 6.51
N ASN A 719 17.22 19.91 5.53
CA ASN A 719 17.65 19.18 4.34
C ASN A 719 18.76 19.96 3.59
N PRO A 720 19.95 19.39 3.38
CA PRO A 720 21.06 20.04 2.69
C PRO A 720 20.73 20.54 1.27
N HIS A 721 19.80 19.89 0.55
CA HIS A 721 19.33 20.34 -0.76
C HIS A 721 18.69 21.75 -0.72
N LEU A 722 18.16 22.16 0.44
CA LEU A 722 17.58 23.49 0.66
C LEU A 722 18.62 24.56 1.02
N LEU A 723 19.83 24.15 1.46
CA LEU A 723 20.90 25.06 1.85
C LEU A 723 21.82 25.43 0.68
N ASN A 724 21.85 24.59 -0.38
CA ASN A 724 22.74 24.74 -1.53
C ASN A 724 22.09 25.40 -2.77
N SER A 725 20.84 25.86 -2.66
CA SER A 725 20.17 26.53 -3.78
C SER A 725 20.70 27.98 -3.91
N PRO A 726 21.26 28.39 -5.06
CA PRO A 726 21.67 29.77 -5.27
C PRO A 726 20.44 30.67 -5.12
N SER A 727 20.55 31.69 -4.29
CA SER A 727 19.49 32.65 -3.98
C SER A 727 18.92 33.31 -5.24
N SER A 728 17.92 32.70 -5.86
CA SER A 728 17.09 33.38 -6.85
C SER A 728 16.05 34.20 -6.08
N ASN A 729 16.28 35.51 -6.02
CA ASN A 729 15.28 36.48 -5.60
C ASN A 729 13.97 36.28 -6.39
N THR A 730 13.01 35.57 -5.82
CA THR A 730 11.64 35.40 -6.37
C THR A 730 10.72 36.58 -6.05
N GLN A 731 11.24 37.72 -5.60
CA GLN A 731 10.44 38.91 -5.33
C GLN A 731 10.10 39.79 -6.55
N ASN A 732 10.48 39.44 -7.78
CA ASN A 732 10.30 40.38 -8.92
C ASN A 732 9.47 39.91 -10.12
N THR A 733 8.64 38.87 -10.02
CA THR A 733 7.74 38.47 -11.13
C THR A 733 6.25 38.74 -10.91
N ARG A 734 5.84 39.36 -9.79
CA ARG A 734 4.42 39.74 -9.57
C ARG A 734 4.02 41.14 -10.03
N ASN A 735 4.95 42.00 -10.46
CA ASN A 735 4.63 43.38 -10.86
C ASN A 735 4.64 43.68 -12.37
N SER A 736 4.88 42.70 -13.26
CA SER A 736 4.95 42.94 -14.71
C SER A 736 3.73 42.46 -15.53
N GLN A 737 2.69 41.90 -14.90
CA GLN A 737 1.49 41.41 -15.61
C GLN A 737 0.17 42.15 -15.28
N ARG A 738 0.24 43.36 -14.71
CA ARG A 738 -0.94 44.25 -14.53
C ARG A 738 -0.87 45.57 -15.30
N GLY A 739 -0.08 45.63 -16.37
CA GLY A 739 0.03 46.83 -17.20
C GLY A 739 0.41 46.54 -18.64
N ALA A 740 -0.48 45.89 -19.40
CA ALA A 740 -0.63 46.01 -20.85
C ALA A 740 -1.63 44.93 -21.33
N GLY A 741 -2.77 45.34 -21.87
CA GLY A 741 -3.79 44.47 -22.45
C GLY A 741 -5.17 44.78 -21.94
#